data_AF-A0A351Q5H8-F1
#
_entry.id   AF-A0A351Q5H8-F1
#
_cell.length_a   1.000
_cell.length_b   1.000
_cell.length_c   1.000
_cell.angle_alpha   90.00
_cell.angle_beta   90.00
_cell.angle_gamma   90.00
#
_symmetry.space_group_name_H-M   'P 1'
#
loop_
_entity.id
_entity.type
_entity.pdbx_description
1 polymer ?
#
loop_
_entity_poly.entity_id
_entity_poly.type
_entity_poly.pdbx_seq_one_letter_code
_entity_poly.pdbx_strand_id
1 'polypeptide(L)'
;MTPLIKKFQYGNHTVTLETGRIARQATGAVLCSIDNTSVLCTVVGAREAKPGMDFFPLGVHYIEKAYAAGKIPGGFFKREGRPNEKETLTSRLIDRPIRPLFPNGFKNEVQVVCTVMSAEKNIDPDIAAMIGTSAALSISGIPFNGPVGGARVGYTEDQGYLLNPTYAELEGSSLDMVVAGTKDAVLMVESEASELSEDTMLGGVLFAHQEMQAVITVIEELAAEAGKPRWDWQAEEENAELKDALKAAVGAELDAAYQVVDKQARVASVNGLRDRAIAELASEDGHSEEDLKDAFKKLEKNIVRGRIIRGEPRIDGRDTKKVRAINVEVGILDKVHGSSLFTRGETQAIVAATLGSTRDAQMIDALEGKKDDPFMLHYNFPPYSVGECGRIGFTSRREVGHGRLARRGINAVLPSVEDFPYAMRVVSEITESNGSSSMASVCGSSLALMDAGVPLKAPVAGIAMGLVKEDEGYAVLTDILGDEDHLGDMDFKVAGTAAGITALQMDIKIEGITEEIMEIALEQAMEARMYILDEMNKVIAAGRDEVAESAPRMGMMQIDPDKIRDVIGKGGATIRSLCDEHNSTIDITDDGAVKIYSEDNDSLQAAIDAVTAIVADPEPGTIYEGKVVRIVDFGAFV
;
A
#
# COMPACT_ATOMS: atom_id res chain seq x y z
N MET A 1 41.99 -4.03 -9.50
CA MET A 1 41.23 -4.31 -8.26
C MET A 1 40.38 -5.51 -8.52
N THR A 2 40.38 -6.47 -7.59
CA THR A 2 39.60 -7.71 -7.72
C THR A 2 38.28 -7.50 -6.98
N PRO A 3 37.11 -7.54 -7.68
CA PRO A 3 35.82 -7.52 -6.99
C PRO A 3 35.66 -8.77 -6.13
N LEU A 4 34.99 -8.64 -4.99
CA LEU A 4 34.49 -9.79 -4.23
C LEU A 4 33.10 -10.13 -4.74
N ILE A 5 32.87 -11.40 -5.06
CA ILE A 5 31.61 -11.89 -5.63
C ILE A 5 31.15 -13.11 -4.82
N LYS A 6 29.92 -13.06 -4.32
CA LYS A 6 29.22 -14.22 -3.76
C LYS A 6 28.07 -14.59 -4.69
N LYS A 7 27.95 -15.88 -5.01
CA LYS A 7 26.92 -16.41 -5.90
C LYS A 7 26.25 -17.60 -5.23
N PHE A 8 24.93 -17.61 -5.20
CA PHE A 8 24.14 -18.67 -4.58
C PHE A 8 22.81 -18.84 -5.30
N GLN A 9 22.14 -19.96 -5.04
CA GLN A 9 20.82 -20.26 -5.59
C GLN A 9 19.75 -19.83 -4.57
N TYR A 10 18.69 -19.17 -5.04
CA TYR A 10 17.55 -18.78 -4.22
C TYR A 10 16.26 -19.08 -4.97
N GLY A 11 15.59 -20.18 -4.59
CA GLY A 11 14.54 -20.78 -5.41
C GLY A 11 15.06 -21.20 -6.77
N ASN A 12 14.35 -20.79 -7.82
CA ASN A 12 14.72 -21.08 -9.21
C ASN A 12 15.76 -20.11 -9.78
N HIS A 13 16.10 -19.05 -9.04
CA HIS A 13 16.96 -17.98 -9.52
C HIS A 13 18.37 -18.03 -8.94
N THR A 14 19.32 -17.58 -9.73
CA THR A 14 20.70 -17.38 -9.28
C THR A 14 20.86 -15.94 -8.78
N VAL A 15 21.32 -15.79 -7.53
CA VAL A 15 21.61 -14.49 -6.93
C VAL A 15 23.12 -14.26 -6.88
N THR A 16 23.55 -13.06 -7.28
CA THR A 16 24.96 -12.63 -7.25
C THR A 16 25.09 -11.32 -6.49
N LEU A 17 25.97 -11.28 -5.48
CA LEU A 17 26.34 -10.08 -4.74
C LEU A 17 27.77 -9.71 -5.09
N GLU A 18 27.97 -8.53 -5.66
CA GLU A 18 29.30 -8.00 -6.00
C GLU A 18 29.61 -6.73 -5.19
N THR A 19 30.80 -6.65 -4.61
CA THR A 19 31.31 -5.43 -3.98
C THR A 19 32.78 -5.13 -4.31
N GLY A 20 33.24 -3.93 -3.97
CA GLY A 20 34.63 -3.49 -4.13
C GLY A 20 34.98 -2.86 -5.49
N ARG A 21 34.16 -3.06 -6.53
CA ARG A 21 34.40 -2.48 -7.88
C ARG A 21 33.68 -1.12 -8.08
N ILE A 22 32.41 -1.04 -7.70
CA ILE A 22 31.51 0.09 -8.01
C ILE A 22 31.22 0.91 -6.75
N ALA A 23 31.01 2.23 -6.91
CA ALA A 23 30.58 3.15 -5.84
C ALA A 23 31.45 3.12 -4.55
N ARG A 24 32.76 2.90 -4.69
CA ARG A 24 33.72 2.72 -3.58
C ARG A 24 33.81 3.88 -2.57
N GLN A 25 33.27 5.06 -2.89
CA GLN A 25 33.21 6.19 -1.97
C GLN A 25 32.04 6.10 -0.98
N ALA A 26 31.02 5.28 -1.26
CA ALA A 26 29.92 5.07 -0.34
C ALA A 26 30.39 4.35 0.94
N THR A 27 29.63 4.52 2.03
CA THR A 27 29.88 3.79 3.27
C THR A 27 29.75 2.29 3.04
N GLY A 28 28.75 1.85 2.27
CA GLY A 28 28.64 0.48 1.73
C GLY A 28 28.08 0.51 0.31
N ALA A 29 28.48 -0.44 -0.54
CA ALA A 29 27.94 -0.57 -1.89
C ALA A 29 27.97 -2.03 -2.37
N VAL A 30 26.84 -2.52 -2.88
CA VAL A 30 26.68 -3.85 -3.46
C VAL A 30 25.88 -3.75 -4.75
N LEU A 31 26.38 -4.38 -5.81
CA LEU A 31 25.58 -4.68 -6.99
C LEU A 31 24.95 -6.06 -6.77
N CYS A 32 23.64 -6.09 -6.58
CA CYS A 32 22.87 -7.33 -6.43
C CYS A 32 22.22 -7.68 -7.77
N SER A 33 22.41 -8.91 -8.23
CA SER A 33 21.80 -9.43 -9.45
C SER A 33 20.98 -10.68 -9.13
N ILE A 34 19.73 -10.71 -9.57
CA ILE A 34 18.91 -11.93 -9.67
C ILE A 34 18.79 -12.22 -11.16
N ASP A 35 19.45 -13.29 -11.60
CA ASP A 35 19.68 -13.57 -13.02
C ASP A 35 20.22 -12.33 -13.75
N ASN A 36 19.50 -11.78 -14.76
CA ASN A 36 19.93 -10.57 -15.48
C ASN A 36 19.30 -9.26 -14.96
N THR A 37 18.48 -9.31 -13.91
CA THR A 37 17.99 -8.11 -13.21
C THR A 37 19.00 -7.68 -12.16
N SER A 38 19.53 -6.45 -12.27
CA SER A 38 20.61 -5.95 -11.43
C SER A 38 20.27 -4.60 -10.81
N VAL A 39 20.48 -4.48 -9.50
CA VAL A 39 20.24 -3.27 -8.71
C VAL A 39 21.52 -2.87 -7.98
N LEU A 40 22.01 -1.66 -8.23
CA LEU A 40 23.11 -1.06 -7.48
C LEU A 40 22.55 -0.45 -6.20
N CYS A 41 22.91 -1.02 -5.06
CA CYS A 41 22.50 -0.57 -3.74
C CYS A 41 23.68 0.11 -3.04
N THR A 42 23.51 1.36 -2.64
CA THR A 42 24.52 2.13 -1.91
C THR A 42 23.97 2.64 -0.60
N VAL A 43 24.85 2.72 0.39
CA VAL A 43 24.55 3.24 1.73
C VAL A 43 25.59 4.29 2.07
N VAL A 44 25.11 5.45 2.50
CA VAL A 44 25.95 6.51 3.06
C VAL A 44 25.41 6.89 4.42
N GLY A 45 26.26 6.83 5.44
CA GLY A 45 25.95 7.28 6.78
C GLY A 45 26.80 8.48 7.17
N ALA A 46 26.20 9.50 7.75
CA ALA A 46 26.90 10.61 8.38
C ALA A 46 27.61 10.11 9.66
N ARG A 47 28.85 10.56 9.90
CA ARG A 47 29.63 10.15 11.09
C ARG A 47 29.18 10.82 12.38
N GLU A 48 28.59 12.00 12.27
CA GLU A 48 28.07 12.79 13.38
C GLU A 48 26.57 12.97 13.21
N ALA A 49 25.82 12.85 14.30
CA ALA A 49 24.41 13.22 14.33
C ALA A 49 24.29 14.75 14.28
N LYS A 50 23.24 15.25 13.60
CA LYS A 50 22.96 16.68 13.59
C LYS A 50 22.37 17.08 14.95
N PRO A 51 22.82 18.18 15.56
CA PRO A 51 22.24 18.68 16.81
C PRO A 51 20.73 18.95 16.66
N GLY A 52 19.95 18.63 17.70
CA GLY A 52 18.51 18.89 17.76
C GLY A 52 17.64 18.01 16.85
N MET A 53 18.15 16.86 16.39
CA MET A 53 17.33 15.88 15.68
C MET A 53 16.64 14.94 16.67
N ASP A 54 15.32 15.05 16.74
CA ASP A 54 14.45 14.24 17.61
C ASP A 54 13.98 12.92 16.95
N PHE A 55 14.47 12.62 15.74
CA PHE A 55 14.16 11.41 14.99
C PHE A 55 15.38 10.84 14.27
N PHE A 56 15.32 9.54 13.96
CA PHE A 56 16.32 8.86 13.14
C PHE A 56 16.14 9.20 11.64
N PRO A 57 17.08 9.94 11.01
CA PRO A 57 16.94 10.40 9.63
C PRO A 57 17.41 9.32 8.65
N LEU A 58 16.56 8.33 8.43
CA LEU A 58 16.73 7.30 7.38
C LEU A 58 15.95 7.68 6.13
N GLY A 59 16.67 7.89 5.02
CA GLY A 59 16.11 8.08 3.68
C GLY A 59 16.41 6.89 2.78
N VAL A 60 15.37 6.25 2.24
CA VAL A 60 15.48 5.15 1.27
C VAL A 60 14.91 5.60 -0.07
N HIS A 61 15.69 5.40 -1.14
CA HIS A 61 15.33 5.79 -2.50
C HIS A 61 15.56 4.62 -3.46
N TYR A 62 14.49 3.97 -3.89
CA TYR A 62 14.50 3.05 -5.02
C TYR A 62 14.16 3.81 -6.30
N ILE A 63 14.98 3.61 -7.33
CA ILE A 63 14.95 4.38 -8.57
C ILE A 63 15.01 3.43 -9.76
N GLU A 64 14.03 3.51 -10.63
CA GLU A 64 13.99 2.79 -11.90
C GLU A 64 14.52 3.66 -13.03
N LYS A 65 15.46 3.10 -13.79
CA LYS A 65 15.99 3.78 -14.97
C LYS A 65 15.41 3.14 -16.21
N ALA A 66 14.86 3.94 -17.13
CA ALA A 66 14.25 3.41 -18.34
C ALA A 66 15.27 2.63 -19.20
N TYR A 67 16.55 3.02 -19.14
CA TYR A 67 17.63 2.29 -19.79
C TYR A 67 17.81 0.86 -19.27
N ALA A 68 17.39 0.56 -18.03
CA ALA A 68 17.49 -0.79 -17.47
C ALA A 68 16.67 -1.80 -18.26
N ALA A 69 15.61 -1.33 -18.93
CA ALA A 69 14.79 -2.10 -19.87
C ALA A 69 15.06 -1.73 -21.35
N GLY A 70 16.14 -0.99 -21.64
CA GLY A 70 16.48 -0.53 -22.99
C GLY A 70 15.51 0.51 -23.58
N LYS A 71 14.77 1.24 -22.73
CA LYS A 71 13.75 2.22 -23.14
C LYS A 71 14.22 3.65 -22.95
N ILE A 72 13.66 4.57 -23.76
CA ILE A 72 13.70 6.02 -23.51
C ILE A 72 12.41 6.40 -22.78
N PRO A 73 12.45 7.22 -21.70
CA PRO A 73 11.25 7.60 -20.95
C PRO A 73 10.13 8.18 -21.83
N GLY A 74 8.87 7.82 -21.57
CA GLY A 74 7.71 8.24 -22.35
C GLY A 74 7.43 9.75 -22.31
N GLY A 75 7.72 10.41 -21.18
CA GLY A 75 7.40 11.84 -20.95
C GLY A 75 8.05 12.82 -21.93
N PHE A 76 7.55 14.06 -21.95
CA PHE A 76 8.00 15.12 -22.88
C PHE A 76 9.51 15.37 -22.84
N PHE A 77 10.10 15.38 -21.63
CA PHE A 77 11.53 15.65 -21.43
C PHE A 77 12.47 14.47 -21.72
N LYS A 78 11.94 13.28 -21.99
CA LYS A 78 12.73 12.05 -22.23
C LYS A 78 13.78 11.76 -21.15
N ARG A 79 13.42 12.06 -19.90
CA ARG A 79 14.22 11.88 -18.67
C ARG A 79 13.33 11.43 -17.53
N GLU A 80 13.86 10.59 -16.63
CA GLU A 80 13.16 10.20 -15.41
C GLU A 80 12.87 11.45 -14.54
N GLY A 81 11.62 11.59 -14.11
CA GLY A 81 11.12 12.76 -13.40
C GLY A 81 10.96 12.53 -11.90
N ARG A 82 9.83 12.96 -11.35
CA ARG A 82 9.44 12.64 -9.97
C ARG A 82 9.29 11.12 -9.81
N PRO A 83 9.55 10.56 -8.61
CA PRO A 83 9.32 9.16 -8.34
C PRO A 83 7.89 8.76 -8.68
N ASN A 84 7.73 7.63 -9.37
CA ASN A 84 6.42 7.04 -9.62
C ASN A 84 5.90 6.29 -8.38
N GLU A 85 4.70 5.73 -8.48
CA GLU A 85 4.07 4.97 -7.39
C GLU A 85 4.92 3.75 -7.00
N LYS A 86 5.36 2.94 -7.98
CA LYS A 86 6.21 1.76 -7.75
C LYS A 86 7.51 2.14 -7.03
N GLU A 87 8.20 3.18 -7.48
CA GLU A 87 9.43 3.66 -6.84
C GLU A 87 9.21 4.09 -5.39
N THR A 88 8.10 4.79 -5.14
CA THR A 88 7.72 5.22 -3.79
C THR A 88 7.38 4.04 -2.88
N LEU A 89 6.62 3.07 -3.39
CA LEU A 89 6.21 1.88 -2.66
C LEU A 89 7.39 0.96 -2.37
N THR A 90 8.24 0.66 -3.35
CA THR A 90 9.45 -0.15 -3.14
C THR A 90 10.41 0.53 -2.18
N SER A 91 10.54 1.86 -2.24
CA SER A 91 11.32 2.60 -1.23
C SER A 91 10.77 2.39 0.19
N ARG A 92 9.45 2.35 0.36
CA ARG A 92 8.82 2.05 1.67
C ARG A 92 8.98 0.59 2.06
N LEU A 93 8.83 -0.33 1.11
CA LEU A 93 8.98 -1.77 1.31
C LEU A 93 10.38 -2.12 1.83
N ILE A 94 11.42 -1.40 1.39
CA ILE A 94 12.80 -1.57 1.88
C ILE A 94 13.03 -0.85 3.21
N ASP A 95 12.48 0.35 3.40
CA ASP A 95 12.62 1.18 4.62
C ASP A 95 12.06 0.48 5.87
N ARG A 96 10.85 -0.10 5.76
CA ARG A 96 10.11 -0.72 6.86
C ARG A 96 10.91 -1.80 7.62
N PRO A 97 11.48 -2.84 6.97
CA PRO A 97 12.22 -3.88 7.69
C PRO A 97 13.60 -3.44 8.18
N ILE A 98 14.28 -2.46 7.56
CA ILE A 98 15.61 -2.05 8.00
C ILE A 98 15.57 -1.04 9.15
N ARG A 99 14.54 -0.21 9.22
CA ARG A 99 14.40 0.84 10.24
C ARG A 99 14.47 0.35 11.69
N PRO A 100 13.75 -0.72 12.11
CA PRO A 100 13.80 -1.18 13.50
C PRO A 100 15.14 -1.82 13.88
N LEU A 101 16.01 -2.13 12.90
CA LEU A 101 17.31 -2.74 13.14
C LEU A 101 18.43 -1.74 13.39
N PHE A 102 18.16 -0.44 13.27
CA PHE A 102 19.10 0.56 13.78
C PHE A 102 18.97 0.65 15.30
N PRO A 103 20.08 0.67 16.05
CA PRO A 103 20.02 0.73 17.50
C PRO A 103 19.21 1.92 18.02
N ASN A 104 18.49 1.72 19.11
CA ASN A 104 17.74 2.79 19.78
C ASN A 104 18.66 3.97 20.12
N GLY A 105 18.23 5.19 19.77
CA GLY A 105 19.01 6.41 19.96
C GLY A 105 20.00 6.72 18.83
N PHE A 106 20.14 5.86 17.82
CA PHE A 106 20.95 6.15 16.65
C PHE A 106 20.30 7.27 15.80
N LYS A 107 20.83 8.49 15.90
CA LYS A 107 20.30 9.71 15.24
C LYS A 107 21.16 10.19 14.06
N ASN A 108 22.17 9.43 13.64
CA ASN A 108 23.00 9.77 12.49
C ASN A 108 22.19 9.63 11.18
N GLU A 109 22.35 10.59 10.26
CA GLU A 109 21.67 10.53 8.96
C GLU A 109 22.19 9.36 8.12
N VAL A 110 21.27 8.54 7.62
CA VAL A 110 21.57 7.39 6.74
C VAL A 110 20.75 7.51 5.46
N GLN A 111 21.43 7.42 4.33
CA GLN A 111 20.81 7.40 3.02
C GLN A 111 21.10 6.08 2.31
N VAL A 112 20.04 5.43 1.86
CA VAL A 112 20.07 4.24 1.02
C VAL A 112 19.57 4.60 -0.37
N VAL A 113 20.33 4.27 -1.41
CA VAL A 113 19.92 4.46 -2.81
C VAL A 113 20.04 3.15 -3.56
N CYS A 114 18.92 2.67 -4.09
CA CYS A 114 18.81 1.48 -4.93
C CYS A 114 18.51 1.94 -6.36
N THR A 115 19.45 1.75 -7.28
CA THR A 115 19.26 2.08 -8.70
C THR A 115 19.15 0.81 -9.51
N VAL A 116 18.02 0.61 -10.19
CA VAL A 116 17.86 -0.51 -11.13
C VAL A 116 18.71 -0.23 -12.37
N MET A 117 19.74 -1.05 -12.57
CA MET A 117 20.74 -0.90 -13.63
C MET A 117 20.41 -1.74 -14.86
N SER A 118 19.78 -2.89 -14.64
CA SER A 118 19.32 -3.84 -15.66
C SER A 118 18.06 -4.52 -15.14
N ALA A 119 17.04 -4.70 -15.98
CA ALA A 119 15.81 -5.35 -15.59
C ALA A 119 15.34 -6.31 -16.70
N GLU A 120 15.16 -7.57 -16.35
CA GLU A 120 14.38 -8.47 -17.18
C GLU A 120 12.90 -8.10 -17.11
N LYS A 121 12.17 -8.30 -18.20
CA LYS A 121 10.74 -7.98 -18.25
C LYS A 121 9.90 -8.81 -17.28
N ASN A 122 10.36 -10.01 -16.94
CA ASN A 122 9.57 -10.98 -16.17
C ASN A 122 10.02 -11.10 -14.70
N ILE A 123 11.01 -10.33 -14.24
CA ILE A 123 11.55 -10.41 -12.88
C ILE A 123 11.39 -9.05 -12.21
N ASP A 124 10.76 -9.01 -11.03
CA ASP A 124 10.65 -7.80 -10.23
C ASP A 124 11.99 -7.46 -9.54
N PRO A 125 12.53 -6.23 -9.67
CA PRO A 125 13.80 -5.87 -9.04
C PRO A 125 13.71 -5.61 -7.52
N ASP A 126 12.51 -5.58 -6.92
CA ASP A 126 12.32 -5.19 -5.53
C ASP A 126 13.03 -6.13 -4.52
N ILE A 127 12.96 -7.44 -4.71
CA ILE A 127 13.68 -8.43 -3.88
C ILE A 127 15.19 -8.25 -4.04
N ALA A 128 15.70 -8.04 -5.25
CA ALA A 128 17.11 -7.76 -5.49
C ALA A 128 17.56 -6.47 -4.77
N ALA A 129 16.72 -5.44 -4.77
CA ALA A 129 16.98 -4.17 -4.08
C ALA A 129 17.00 -4.33 -2.55
N MET A 130 16.10 -5.14 -2.00
CA MET A 130 16.04 -5.44 -0.56
C MET A 130 17.29 -6.20 -0.10
N ILE A 131 17.64 -7.28 -0.83
CA ILE A 131 18.84 -8.09 -0.56
C ILE A 131 20.10 -7.24 -0.69
N GLY A 132 20.22 -6.46 -1.78
CA GLY A 132 21.36 -5.58 -2.01
C GLY A 132 21.51 -4.49 -0.96
N THR A 133 20.40 -3.93 -0.46
CA THR A 133 20.39 -2.95 0.65
C THR A 133 20.91 -3.58 1.93
N SER A 134 20.39 -4.75 2.29
CA SER A 134 20.82 -5.52 3.46
C SER A 134 22.32 -5.83 3.42
N ALA A 135 22.81 -6.26 2.26
CA ALA A 135 24.23 -6.54 2.04
C ALA A 135 25.07 -5.25 2.13
N ALA A 136 24.64 -4.15 1.51
CA ALA A 136 25.34 -2.87 1.54
C ALA A 136 25.41 -2.27 2.95
N LEU A 137 24.34 -2.38 3.75
CA LEU A 137 24.32 -1.99 5.16
C LEU A 137 25.30 -2.84 5.98
N SER A 138 25.27 -4.16 5.78
CA SER A 138 26.09 -5.11 6.53
C SER A 138 27.59 -4.90 6.33
N ILE A 139 28.02 -4.53 5.11
CA ILE A 139 29.44 -4.23 4.84
C ILE A 139 29.85 -2.79 5.21
N SER A 140 28.90 -1.92 5.55
CA SER A 140 29.15 -0.48 5.73
C SER A 140 29.89 -0.12 7.03
N GLY A 141 29.77 -0.98 8.05
CA GLY A 141 30.22 -0.72 9.41
C GLY A 141 29.28 0.16 10.24
N ILE A 142 28.19 0.70 9.66
CA ILE A 142 27.17 1.45 10.41
C ILE A 142 26.55 0.53 11.49
N PRO A 143 26.21 1.03 12.69
CA PRO A 143 25.46 0.25 13.68
C PRO A 143 24.12 -0.21 13.08
N PHE A 144 23.99 -1.52 12.89
CA PHE A 144 22.86 -2.14 12.21
C PHE A 144 22.78 -3.61 12.62
N ASN A 145 21.65 -4.00 13.19
CA ASN A 145 21.35 -5.31 13.76
C ASN A 145 20.72 -6.27 12.74
N GLY A 146 21.15 -6.17 11.47
CA GLY A 146 20.81 -7.16 10.45
C GLY A 146 21.87 -8.28 10.35
N PRO A 147 21.92 -9.01 9.21
CA PRO A 147 21.25 -8.70 7.95
C PRO A 147 19.76 -9.05 7.91
N VAL A 148 19.09 -8.50 6.91
CA VAL A 148 17.70 -8.80 6.53
C VAL A 148 17.68 -9.66 5.26
N GLY A 149 16.86 -10.70 5.26
CA GLY A 149 16.44 -11.44 4.07
C GLY A 149 15.12 -10.88 3.52
N GLY A 150 14.83 -11.20 2.26
CA GLY A 150 13.58 -10.83 1.61
C GLY A 150 13.13 -11.92 0.65
N ALA A 151 11.83 -12.21 0.63
CA ALA A 151 11.21 -13.17 -0.28
C ALA A 151 9.89 -12.63 -0.79
N ARG A 152 9.56 -12.93 -2.04
CA ARG A 152 8.18 -12.88 -2.54
C ARG A 152 7.61 -14.29 -2.57
N VAL A 153 6.35 -14.45 -2.19
CA VAL A 153 5.64 -15.72 -2.15
C VAL A 153 4.38 -15.63 -3.01
N GLY A 154 4.28 -16.57 -3.95
CA GLY A 154 3.05 -16.88 -4.67
C GLY A 154 2.34 -18.10 -4.07
N TYR A 155 1.08 -18.32 -4.45
CA TYR A 155 0.32 -19.51 -4.05
C TYR A 155 -0.63 -19.95 -5.15
N THR A 156 -0.63 -21.24 -5.45
CA THR A 156 -1.65 -21.90 -6.26
C THR A 156 -2.10 -23.18 -5.58
N GLU A 157 -3.35 -23.59 -5.76
CA GLU A 157 -3.85 -24.85 -5.17
C GLU A 157 -3.04 -26.07 -5.65
N ASP A 158 -2.60 -26.05 -6.92
CA ASP A 158 -1.90 -27.18 -7.53
C ASP A 158 -0.44 -27.32 -7.06
N GLN A 159 0.27 -26.21 -6.85
CA GLN A 159 1.72 -26.21 -6.54
C GLN A 159 2.04 -25.85 -5.10
N GLY A 160 1.09 -25.28 -4.34
CA GLY A 160 1.34 -24.69 -3.03
C GLY A 160 2.09 -23.36 -3.13
N TYR A 161 3.03 -23.12 -2.21
CA TYR A 161 3.80 -21.87 -2.16
C TYR A 161 4.91 -21.83 -3.22
N LEU A 162 5.04 -20.68 -3.88
CA LEU A 162 6.05 -20.38 -4.89
C LEU A 162 7.02 -19.35 -4.35
N LEU A 163 8.32 -19.62 -4.41
CA LEU A 163 9.37 -18.68 -3.98
C LEU A 163 9.84 -17.79 -5.13
N ASN A 164 9.78 -16.48 -4.91
CA ASN A 164 10.15 -15.42 -5.83
C ASN A 164 9.57 -15.62 -7.25
N PRO A 165 8.24 -15.79 -7.38
CA PRO A 165 7.62 -15.99 -8.68
C PRO A 165 7.87 -14.80 -9.61
N THR A 166 8.01 -15.09 -10.89
CA THR A 166 8.07 -14.11 -11.97
C THR A 166 6.71 -13.39 -12.15
N TYR A 167 6.68 -12.29 -12.89
CA TYR A 167 5.40 -11.60 -13.16
C TYR A 167 4.38 -12.53 -13.84
N ALA A 168 4.82 -13.35 -14.80
CA ALA A 168 3.95 -14.32 -15.48
C ALA A 168 3.42 -15.41 -14.54
N GLU A 169 4.21 -15.85 -13.55
CA GLU A 169 3.74 -16.82 -12.55
C GLU A 169 2.76 -16.18 -11.56
N LEU A 170 2.95 -14.89 -11.24
CA LEU A 170 2.04 -14.14 -10.37
C LEU A 170 0.66 -13.91 -11.01
N GLU A 171 0.53 -13.83 -12.33
CA GLU A 171 -0.76 -13.68 -13.01
C GLU A 171 -1.73 -14.85 -12.70
N GLY A 172 -1.19 -16.05 -12.50
CA GLY A 172 -1.96 -17.24 -12.09
C GLY A 172 -1.99 -17.49 -10.58
N SER A 173 -1.37 -16.63 -9.78
CA SER A 173 -1.23 -16.81 -8.34
C SER A 173 -2.39 -16.18 -7.58
N SER A 174 -2.90 -16.90 -6.57
CA SER A 174 -3.88 -16.36 -5.62
C SER A 174 -3.24 -15.54 -4.50
N LEU A 175 -1.90 -15.42 -4.49
CA LEU A 175 -1.13 -14.65 -3.50
C LEU A 175 0.01 -13.89 -4.17
N ASP A 176 0.20 -12.62 -3.79
CA ASP A 176 1.44 -11.87 -3.96
C ASP A 176 1.82 -11.32 -2.59
N MET A 177 2.74 -11.99 -1.91
CA MET A 177 3.19 -11.63 -0.57
C MET A 177 4.69 -11.35 -0.57
N VAL A 178 5.09 -10.18 -0.10
CA VAL A 178 6.50 -9.89 0.21
C VAL A 178 6.71 -9.94 1.71
N VAL A 179 7.72 -10.68 2.13
CA VAL A 179 8.12 -10.85 3.53
C VAL A 179 9.59 -10.51 3.67
N ALA A 180 9.93 -9.78 4.72
CA ALA A 180 11.30 -9.48 5.11
C ALA A 180 11.52 -9.75 6.59
N GLY A 181 12.68 -10.26 6.94
CA GLY A 181 13.00 -10.66 8.30
C GLY A 181 14.49 -10.83 8.55
N THR A 182 14.85 -10.93 9.82
CA THR A 182 16.18 -11.39 10.25
C THR A 182 16.19 -12.92 10.34
N LYS A 183 17.31 -13.45 10.82
CA LYS A 183 17.43 -14.87 11.15
C LYS A 183 16.35 -15.33 12.13
N ASP A 184 16.04 -14.49 13.11
CA ASP A 184 15.26 -14.88 14.27
C ASP A 184 13.79 -14.44 14.20
N ALA A 185 13.46 -13.44 13.39
CA ALA A 185 12.11 -12.90 13.33
C ALA A 185 11.73 -12.32 11.95
N VAL A 186 10.44 -12.40 11.63
CA VAL A 186 9.82 -11.60 10.56
C VAL A 186 9.70 -10.16 11.04
N LEU A 187 10.01 -9.20 10.17
CA LEU A 187 9.95 -7.77 10.47
C LEU A 187 8.85 -7.06 9.69
N MET A 188 8.56 -7.51 8.48
CA MET A 188 7.62 -6.85 7.59
C MET A 188 6.94 -7.85 6.68
N VAL A 189 5.62 -7.70 6.53
CA VAL A 189 4.79 -8.40 5.54
C VAL A 189 4.00 -7.36 4.77
N GLU A 190 3.89 -7.55 3.46
CA GLU A 190 2.99 -6.81 2.58
C GLU A 190 2.40 -7.79 1.55
N SER A 191 1.08 -7.97 1.54
CA SER A 191 0.45 -8.92 0.62
C SER A 191 -0.82 -8.42 -0.05
N GLU A 192 -1.13 -9.05 -1.18
CA GLU A 192 -2.40 -9.03 -1.91
C GLU A 192 -2.79 -10.50 -2.16
N ALA A 193 -4.05 -10.86 -1.90
CA ALA A 193 -4.52 -12.25 -1.96
C ALA A 193 -5.94 -12.34 -2.51
N SER A 194 -6.27 -13.48 -3.12
CA SER A 194 -7.60 -13.76 -3.67
C SER A 194 -8.48 -14.51 -2.66
N GLU A 195 -8.83 -13.86 -1.55
CA GLU A 195 -9.66 -14.42 -0.47
C GLU A 195 -9.09 -15.71 0.14
N LEU A 196 -7.80 -15.70 0.51
CA LEU A 196 -7.14 -16.85 1.12
C LEU A 196 -7.38 -16.93 2.63
N SER A 197 -7.40 -18.14 3.19
CA SER A 197 -7.57 -18.35 4.63
C SER A 197 -6.41 -17.79 5.46
N GLU A 198 -6.68 -17.46 6.71
CA GLU A 198 -5.68 -17.05 7.72
C GLU A 198 -4.50 -18.03 7.78
N ASP A 199 -4.77 -19.34 7.78
CA ASP A 199 -3.76 -20.41 7.80
C ASP A 199 -2.87 -20.37 6.56
N THR A 200 -3.47 -20.23 5.37
CA THR A 200 -2.71 -20.13 4.11
C THR A 200 -1.83 -18.88 4.09
N MET A 201 -2.33 -17.76 4.62
CA MET A 201 -1.57 -16.53 4.73
C MET A 201 -0.38 -16.68 5.70
N LEU A 202 -0.62 -17.22 6.90
CA LEU A 202 0.43 -17.45 7.89
C LEU A 202 1.48 -18.44 7.38
N GLY A 203 1.07 -19.54 6.76
CA GLY A 203 1.98 -20.50 6.15
C GLY A 203 2.87 -19.87 5.07
N GLY A 204 2.36 -18.89 4.31
CA GLY A 204 3.15 -18.12 3.34
C GLY A 204 4.23 -17.26 4.01
N VAL A 205 3.92 -16.66 5.16
CA VAL A 205 4.87 -15.89 5.97
C VAL A 205 6.00 -16.78 6.49
N LEU A 206 5.66 -17.96 7.01
CA LEU A 206 6.63 -18.91 7.56
C LEU A 206 7.51 -19.53 6.46
N PHE A 207 6.90 -19.89 5.32
CA PHE A 207 7.63 -20.36 4.14
C PHE A 207 8.66 -19.32 3.68
N ALA A 208 8.27 -18.06 3.56
CA ALA A 208 9.19 -16.98 3.23
C ALA A 208 10.34 -16.85 4.24
N HIS A 209 10.03 -16.90 5.53
CA HIS A 209 11.03 -16.78 6.61
C HIS A 209 12.05 -17.91 6.59
N GLN A 210 11.61 -19.14 6.30
CA GLN A 210 12.49 -20.28 6.14
C GLN A 210 13.39 -20.13 4.90
N GLU A 211 12.83 -19.77 3.74
CA GLU A 211 13.58 -19.69 2.49
C GLU A 211 14.61 -18.54 2.50
N MET A 212 14.27 -17.40 3.10
CA MET A 212 15.16 -16.23 3.11
C MET A 212 16.45 -16.43 3.95
N GLN A 213 16.52 -17.48 4.77
CA GLN A 213 17.72 -17.80 5.56
C GLN A 213 18.96 -18.06 4.68
N ALA A 214 18.76 -18.58 3.47
CA ALA A 214 19.85 -18.76 2.51
C ALA A 214 20.50 -17.43 2.13
N VAL A 215 19.69 -16.38 1.96
CA VAL A 215 20.16 -15.02 1.66
C VAL A 215 20.93 -14.44 2.84
N ILE A 216 20.35 -14.53 4.04
CA ILE A 216 20.94 -14.00 5.29
C ILE A 216 22.33 -14.59 5.51
N THR A 217 22.46 -15.91 5.39
CA THR A 217 23.74 -16.64 5.54
C THR A 217 24.81 -16.08 4.59
N VAL A 218 24.47 -15.89 3.31
CA VAL A 218 25.44 -15.40 2.31
C VAL A 218 25.82 -13.93 2.56
N ILE A 219 24.91 -13.11 3.05
CA ILE A 219 25.22 -11.73 3.43
C ILE A 219 26.17 -11.69 4.63
N GLU A 220 25.97 -12.56 5.63
CA GLU A 220 26.89 -12.67 6.78
C GLU A 220 28.30 -13.08 6.32
N GLU A 221 28.42 -14.04 5.41
CA GLU A 221 29.70 -14.42 4.81
C GLU A 221 30.36 -13.25 4.05
N LEU A 222 29.58 -12.51 3.25
CA LEU A 222 30.07 -11.34 2.53
C LEU A 222 30.58 -10.26 3.50
N ALA A 223 29.86 -10.02 4.60
CA ALA A 223 30.24 -9.07 5.63
C ALA A 223 31.51 -9.51 6.39
N ALA A 224 31.69 -10.80 6.63
CA ALA A 224 32.91 -11.32 7.24
C ALA A 224 34.16 -11.07 6.38
N GLU A 225 34.03 -11.12 5.05
CA GLU A 225 35.16 -10.98 4.11
C GLU A 225 35.42 -9.52 3.66
N ALA A 226 34.36 -8.73 3.45
CA ALA A 226 34.44 -7.38 2.89
C ALA A 226 33.92 -6.27 3.81
N GLY A 227 33.45 -6.62 5.01
CA GLY A 227 32.90 -5.66 5.96
C GLY A 227 33.94 -4.63 6.42
N LYS A 228 33.54 -3.37 6.41
CA LYS A 228 34.31 -2.30 7.05
C LYS A 228 34.22 -2.44 8.57
N PRO A 229 35.22 -1.95 9.33
CA PRO A 229 35.14 -1.92 10.79
C PRO A 229 33.85 -1.26 11.26
N ARG A 230 33.19 -1.91 12.23
CA ARG A 230 32.01 -1.33 12.89
C ARG A 230 32.38 0.02 13.49
N TRP A 231 31.46 0.96 13.41
CA TRP A 231 31.65 2.28 13.99
C TRP A 231 31.70 2.15 15.50
N ASP A 232 32.60 2.91 16.12
CA ASP A 232 32.63 3.06 17.57
C ASP A 232 31.49 4.00 17.98
N TRP A 233 30.31 3.42 18.11
CA TRP A 233 29.09 4.10 18.54
C TRP A 233 28.56 3.37 19.76
N GLN A 234 28.17 4.14 20.76
CA GLN A 234 27.53 3.64 21.97
C GLN A 234 26.21 4.37 22.15
N ALA A 235 25.21 3.63 22.63
CA ALA A 235 23.95 4.24 23.04
C ALA A 235 24.21 5.15 24.24
N GLU A 236 23.46 6.25 24.32
CA GLU A 236 23.47 7.10 25.51
C GLU A 236 22.95 6.29 26.71
N GLU A 237 23.65 6.43 27.85
CA GLU A 237 23.23 5.77 29.08
C GLU A 237 21.86 6.29 29.54
N GLU A 238 20.97 5.39 29.94
CA GLU A 238 19.67 5.78 30.49
C GLU A 238 19.89 6.48 31.84
N ASN A 239 19.43 7.73 31.95
CA ASN A 239 19.49 8.46 33.20
C ASN A 239 18.41 7.96 34.19
N ALA A 240 18.79 7.01 35.04
CA ALA A 240 17.90 6.40 36.02
C ALA A 240 17.35 7.42 37.04
N GLU A 241 18.17 8.38 37.47
CA GLU A 241 17.76 9.44 38.40
C GLU A 241 16.66 10.31 37.80
N LEU A 242 16.81 10.70 36.53
CA LEU A 242 15.81 11.47 35.80
C LEU A 242 14.49 10.71 35.65
N LYS A 243 14.57 9.42 35.32
CA LYS A 243 13.40 8.53 35.18
C LYS A 243 12.61 8.45 36.48
N ASP A 244 13.31 8.24 37.60
CA ASP A 244 12.68 8.16 38.92
C ASP A 244 12.11 9.51 39.37
N ALA A 245 12.81 10.62 39.10
CA ALA A 245 12.33 11.97 39.37
C ALA A 245 11.05 12.29 38.58
N LEU A 246 11.01 11.99 37.27
CA LEU A 246 9.82 12.15 36.43
C LEU A 246 8.65 11.30 36.93
N LYS A 247 8.90 10.03 37.24
CA LYS A 247 7.88 9.12 37.76
C LYS A 247 7.29 9.65 39.08
N ALA A 248 8.12 10.21 39.96
CA ALA A 248 7.66 10.81 41.20
C ALA A 248 6.87 12.12 40.99
N ALA A 249 7.29 12.96 40.03
CA ALA A 249 6.70 14.29 39.80
C ALA A 249 5.34 14.23 39.09
N VAL A 250 5.18 13.33 38.10
CA VAL A 250 4.00 13.30 37.23
C VAL A 250 3.40 11.91 37.01
N GLY A 251 4.05 10.82 37.44
CA GLY A 251 3.67 9.47 37.04
C GLY A 251 2.23 9.06 37.38
N ALA A 252 1.75 9.39 38.58
CA ALA A 252 0.38 9.09 39.00
C ALA A 252 -0.68 9.92 38.24
N GLU A 253 -0.39 11.21 38.01
CA GLU A 253 -1.27 12.08 37.23
C GLU A 253 -1.25 11.70 35.74
N LEU A 254 -0.12 11.23 35.22
CA LEU A 254 0.01 10.75 33.85
C LEU A 254 -0.78 9.45 33.64
N ASP A 255 -0.73 8.52 34.60
CA ASP A 255 -1.58 7.33 34.59
C ASP A 255 -3.09 7.69 34.62
N ALA A 256 -3.48 8.71 35.38
CA ALA A 256 -4.85 9.22 35.35
C ALA A 256 -5.20 9.92 34.03
N ALA A 257 -4.26 10.65 33.42
CA ALA A 257 -4.46 11.33 32.14
C ALA A 257 -4.71 10.33 31.00
N TYR A 258 -4.03 9.18 31.00
CA TYR A 258 -4.27 8.10 30.02
C TYR A 258 -5.59 7.35 30.22
N GLN A 259 -6.36 7.64 31.28
CA GLN A 259 -7.73 7.14 31.46
C GLN A 259 -8.77 8.10 30.86
N VAL A 260 -8.36 9.26 30.33
CA VAL A 260 -9.26 10.17 29.61
C VAL A 260 -9.53 9.61 28.22
N VAL A 261 -10.80 9.32 27.93
CA VAL A 261 -11.24 8.66 26.69
C VAL A 261 -11.10 9.59 25.48
N ASP A 262 -11.59 10.82 25.57
CA ASP A 262 -11.52 11.81 24.48
C ASP A 262 -10.06 12.14 24.12
N LYS A 263 -9.70 11.98 22.83
CA LYS A 263 -8.32 12.13 22.37
C LYS A 263 -7.78 13.54 22.63
N GLN A 264 -8.54 14.58 22.30
CA GLN A 264 -8.07 15.96 22.38
C GLN A 264 -7.88 16.40 23.83
N ALA A 265 -8.81 16.03 24.72
CA ALA A 265 -8.70 16.26 26.15
C ALA A 265 -7.50 15.51 26.76
N ARG A 266 -7.29 14.25 26.36
CA ARG A 266 -6.12 13.47 26.79
C ARG A 266 -4.82 14.12 26.35
N VAL A 267 -4.69 14.45 25.06
CA VAL A 267 -3.48 15.11 24.51
C VAL A 267 -3.20 16.43 25.22
N ALA A 268 -4.22 17.25 25.48
CA ALA A 268 -4.05 18.49 26.23
C ALA A 268 -3.57 18.24 27.67
N SER A 269 -4.13 17.25 28.37
CA SER A 269 -3.72 16.89 29.73
C SER A 269 -2.27 16.38 29.77
N VAL A 270 -1.91 15.47 28.86
CA VAL A 270 -0.57 14.89 28.78
C VAL A 270 0.48 15.95 28.44
N ASN A 271 0.18 16.83 27.47
CA ASN A 271 1.08 17.96 27.14
C ASN A 271 1.25 18.90 28.34
N GLY A 272 0.18 19.22 29.07
CA GLY A 272 0.27 20.04 30.27
C GLY A 272 1.16 19.42 31.36
N LEU A 273 1.08 18.10 31.56
CA LEU A 273 1.95 17.37 32.49
C LEU A 273 3.40 17.37 32.03
N ARG A 274 3.64 17.20 30.73
CA ARG A 274 4.99 17.27 30.14
C ARG A 274 5.60 18.65 30.33
N ASP A 275 4.86 19.70 30.01
CA ASP A 275 5.36 21.07 30.10
C ASP A 275 5.62 21.46 31.57
N ARG A 276 4.80 20.96 32.51
CA ARG A 276 5.05 21.09 33.96
C ARG A 276 6.31 20.34 34.40
N ALA A 277 6.46 19.08 34.01
CA ALA A 277 7.65 18.29 34.33
C ALA A 277 8.94 18.95 33.81
N ILE A 278 8.89 19.51 32.60
CA ILE A 278 9.99 20.29 32.03
C ILE A 278 10.27 21.51 32.89
N ALA A 279 9.25 22.30 33.24
CA ALA A 279 9.42 23.50 34.06
C ALA A 279 9.97 23.22 35.49
N GLU A 280 9.63 22.07 36.07
CA GLU A 280 10.07 21.67 37.42
C GLU A 280 11.47 21.06 37.46
N LEU A 281 11.85 20.30 36.42
CA LEU A 281 13.06 19.46 36.43
C LEU A 281 14.17 19.93 35.49
N ALA A 282 13.88 20.80 34.53
CA ALA A 282 14.92 21.37 33.65
C ALA A 282 15.76 22.39 34.42
N SER A 283 17.08 22.32 34.26
CA SER A 283 18.00 23.29 34.86
C SER A 283 19.27 23.43 34.04
N GLU A 284 19.90 24.60 34.04
CA GLU A 284 21.14 24.86 33.29
C GLU A 284 22.30 23.93 33.67
N ASP A 285 22.35 23.50 34.93
CA ASP A 285 23.37 22.57 35.46
C ASP A 285 22.87 21.10 35.54
N GLY A 286 21.68 20.79 34.99
CA GLY A 286 21.02 19.48 35.11
C GLY A 286 20.52 18.93 33.79
N HIS A 287 19.27 18.42 33.74
CA HIS A 287 18.73 17.78 32.53
C HIS A 287 18.27 18.82 31.50
N SER A 288 18.58 18.56 30.23
CA SER A 288 18.07 19.40 29.14
C SER A 288 16.57 19.15 28.91
N GLU A 289 15.91 20.10 28.24
CA GLU A 289 14.51 19.93 27.83
C GLU A 289 14.31 18.73 26.89
N GLU A 290 15.29 18.42 26.04
CA GLU A 290 15.24 17.27 25.13
C GLU A 290 15.30 15.95 25.90
N ASP A 291 16.21 15.83 26.87
CA ASP A 291 16.33 14.65 27.73
C ASP A 291 15.05 14.37 28.50
N LEU A 292 14.42 15.43 29.02
CA LEU A 292 13.15 15.35 29.73
C LEU A 292 12.01 14.91 28.82
N LYS A 293 11.94 15.40 27.57
CA LYS A 293 10.93 14.97 26.59
C LYS A 293 11.10 13.50 26.23
N ASP A 294 12.32 13.03 26.00
CA ASP A 294 12.59 11.65 25.65
C ASP A 294 12.33 10.70 26.83
N ALA A 295 12.70 11.09 28.06
CA ALA A 295 12.40 10.32 29.26
C ALA A 295 10.88 10.32 29.58
N PHE A 296 10.17 11.42 29.34
CA PHE A 296 8.72 11.48 29.48
C PHE A 296 8.02 10.51 28.50
N LYS A 297 8.43 10.48 27.23
CA LYS A 297 7.93 9.51 26.23
C LYS A 297 8.14 8.05 26.67
N LYS A 298 9.30 7.74 27.27
CA LYS A 298 9.55 6.39 27.83
C LYS A 298 8.61 6.07 29.00
N LEU A 299 8.32 7.06 29.85
CA LEU A 299 7.38 6.90 30.95
C LEU A 299 5.94 6.66 30.45
N GLU A 300 5.48 7.43 29.45
CA GLU A 300 4.20 7.22 28.75
C GLU A 300 4.10 5.77 28.25
N LYS A 301 5.13 5.32 27.52
CA LYS A 301 5.22 3.96 26.98
C LYS A 301 5.04 2.91 28.09
N ASN A 302 5.79 3.03 29.19
CA ASN A 302 5.76 2.06 30.28
C ASN A 302 4.40 2.02 31.01
N ILE A 303 3.76 3.18 31.21
CA ILE A 303 2.46 3.27 31.87
C ILE A 303 1.39 2.56 31.02
N VAL A 304 1.25 2.94 29.75
CA VAL A 304 0.21 2.40 28.88
C VAL A 304 0.38 0.89 28.70
N ARG A 305 1.61 0.43 28.41
CA ARG A 305 1.90 -0.99 28.17
C ARG A 305 1.68 -1.83 29.43
N GLY A 306 2.15 -1.34 30.58
CA GLY A 306 1.96 -2.03 31.85
C GLY A 306 0.48 -2.24 32.20
N ARG A 307 -0.38 -1.25 31.93
CA ARG A 307 -1.83 -1.37 32.14
C ARG A 307 -2.43 -2.48 31.27
N ILE A 308 -2.10 -2.47 29.99
CA ILE A 308 -2.59 -3.45 29.01
C ILE A 308 -2.18 -4.87 29.41
N ILE A 309 -0.91 -5.08 29.79
CA ILE A 309 -0.40 -6.39 30.22
C ILE A 309 -1.08 -6.88 31.52
N ARG A 310 -1.41 -5.97 32.44
CA ARG A 310 -2.16 -6.30 33.67
C ARG A 310 -3.66 -6.56 33.45
N GLY A 311 -4.15 -6.48 32.22
CA GLY A 311 -5.56 -6.68 31.88
C GLY A 311 -6.46 -5.54 32.34
N GLU A 312 -5.89 -4.36 32.60
CA GLU A 312 -6.68 -3.15 32.86
C GLU A 312 -7.35 -2.65 31.57
N PRO A 313 -8.44 -1.85 31.67
CA PRO A 313 -9.03 -1.23 30.50
C PRO A 313 -8.01 -0.40 29.72
N ARG A 314 -8.10 -0.46 28.39
CA ARG A 314 -7.30 0.34 27.45
C ARG A 314 -7.58 1.83 27.62
N ILE A 315 -6.83 2.66 26.88
CA ILE A 315 -6.89 4.13 26.95
C ILE A 315 -8.33 4.68 26.80
N ASP A 316 -9.13 4.05 25.95
CA ASP A 316 -10.54 4.42 25.71
C ASP A 316 -11.55 3.56 26.48
N GLY A 317 -11.08 2.76 27.45
CA GLY A 317 -11.89 1.92 28.32
C GLY A 317 -12.31 0.56 27.73
N ARG A 318 -11.90 0.24 26.49
CA ARG A 318 -12.17 -1.08 25.89
C ARG A 318 -11.30 -2.18 26.49
N ASP A 319 -11.75 -3.43 26.30
CA ASP A 319 -10.88 -4.59 26.40
C ASP A 319 -10.02 -4.77 25.14
N THR A 320 -9.19 -5.81 25.13
CA THR A 320 -8.25 -6.09 24.05
C THR A 320 -8.91 -6.58 22.76
N LYS A 321 -10.17 -7.05 22.79
CA LYS A 321 -10.86 -7.67 21.65
C LYS A 321 -11.91 -6.78 20.99
N LYS A 322 -12.42 -5.78 21.72
CA LYS A 322 -13.56 -4.96 21.28
C LYS A 322 -13.20 -3.95 20.19
N VAL A 323 -13.98 -3.96 19.11
CA VAL A 323 -13.97 -2.93 18.06
C VAL A 323 -14.71 -1.68 18.55
N ARG A 324 -14.27 -0.48 18.13
CA ARG A 324 -14.97 0.78 18.44
C ARG A 324 -16.34 0.84 17.78
N ALA A 325 -17.16 1.79 18.23
CA ALA A 325 -18.48 2.02 17.62
C ALA A 325 -18.34 2.36 16.13
N ILE A 326 -19.18 1.76 15.30
CA ILE A 326 -19.18 1.93 13.85
C ILE A 326 -20.47 2.66 13.45
N ASN A 327 -20.33 3.64 12.57
CA ASN A 327 -21.44 4.30 11.90
C ASN A 327 -21.16 4.33 10.40
N VAL A 328 -22.16 3.93 9.62
CA VAL A 328 -22.04 3.75 8.18
C VAL A 328 -23.18 4.50 7.50
N GLU A 329 -22.84 5.30 6.51
CA GLU A 329 -23.81 5.93 5.59
C GLU A 329 -23.33 5.73 4.15
N VAL A 330 -24.27 5.67 3.21
CA VAL A 330 -24.02 5.61 1.76
C VAL A 330 -24.88 6.63 1.03
N GLY A 331 -24.48 7.05 -0.18
CA GLY A 331 -25.22 8.04 -0.95
C GLY A 331 -25.23 9.43 -0.30
N ILE A 332 -24.19 9.79 0.46
CA ILE A 332 -24.08 11.08 1.18
C ILE A 332 -23.74 12.27 0.27
N LEU A 333 -23.33 12.03 -0.98
CA LEU A 333 -22.95 13.07 -1.95
C LEU A 333 -23.82 12.96 -3.22
N ASP A 334 -24.63 13.98 -3.49
CA ASP A 334 -25.65 13.96 -4.56
C ASP A 334 -25.12 13.82 -6.00
N LYS A 335 -23.87 14.20 -6.25
CA LYS A 335 -23.31 14.32 -7.61
C LYS A 335 -22.30 13.25 -8.00
N VAL A 336 -21.78 12.50 -7.04
CA VAL A 336 -20.83 11.42 -7.33
C VAL A 336 -21.60 10.15 -7.72
N HIS A 337 -20.92 9.19 -8.35
CA HIS A 337 -21.60 7.98 -8.81
C HIS A 337 -21.89 7.03 -7.64
N GLY A 338 -21.00 6.99 -6.64
CA GLY A 338 -21.31 6.37 -5.35
C GLY A 338 -20.50 7.04 -4.23
N SER A 339 -21.05 7.02 -3.02
CA SER A 339 -20.39 7.61 -1.87
C SER A 339 -20.65 6.84 -0.58
N SER A 340 -19.72 6.99 0.36
CA SER A 340 -19.91 6.50 1.72
C SER A 340 -19.28 7.43 2.75
N LEU A 341 -19.84 7.42 3.95
CA LEU A 341 -19.21 7.92 5.17
C LEU A 341 -19.04 6.72 6.10
N PHE A 342 -17.80 6.28 6.27
CA PHE A 342 -17.46 5.22 7.21
C PHE A 342 -16.77 5.83 8.43
N THR A 343 -17.38 5.68 9.60
CA THR A 343 -16.84 6.14 10.88
C THR A 343 -16.66 4.97 11.82
N ARG A 344 -15.46 4.80 12.38
CA ARG A 344 -15.14 3.82 13.42
C ARG A 344 -14.40 4.51 14.57
N GLY A 345 -15.10 4.73 15.69
CA GLY A 345 -14.61 5.61 16.75
C GLY A 345 -14.30 7.00 16.21
N GLU A 346 -13.10 7.51 16.49
CA GLU A 346 -12.58 8.80 15.98
C GLU A 346 -11.71 8.59 14.70
N THR A 347 -12.07 7.61 13.87
CA THR A 347 -11.48 7.40 12.54
C THR A 347 -12.59 7.44 11.50
N GLN A 348 -12.53 8.41 10.58
CA GLN A 348 -13.59 8.67 9.61
C GLN A 348 -13.02 8.88 8.21
N ALA A 349 -13.68 8.27 7.23
CA ALA A 349 -13.37 8.42 5.82
C ALA A 349 -14.65 8.76 5.04
N ILE A 350 -14.61 9.85 4.28
CA ILE A 350 -15.53 10.10 3.17
C ILE A 350 -14.92 9.45 1.94
N VAL A 351 -15.65 8.54 1.31
CA VAL A 351 -15.17 7.84 0.12
C VAL A 351 -16.12 8.10 -1.04
N ALA A 352 -15.58 8.46 -2.20
CA ALA A 352 -16.33 8.67 -3.43
C ALA A 352 -15.82 7.71 -4.52
N ALA A 353 -16.76 7.06 -5.20
CA ALA A 353 -16.52 6.24 -6.38
C ALA A 353 -16.99 6.99 -7.63
N THR A 354 -16.19 6.93 -8.68
CA THR A 354 -16.47 7.52 -10.00
C THR A 354 -16.22 6.47 -11.07
N LEU A 355 -17.15 6.36 -12.00
CA LEU A 355 -17.13 5.45 -13.15
C LEU A 355 -16.82 6.26 -14.40
N GLY A 356 -15.93 5.75 -15.24
CA GLY A 356 -15.55 6.33 -16.52
C GLY A 356 -15.56 5.28 -17.62
N SER A 357 -15.37 5.72 -18.85
CA SER A 357 -15.18 4.82 -19.99
C SER A 357 -13.88 4.02 -19.82
N THR A 358 -13.71 2.94 -20.57
CA THR A 358 -12.44 2.19 -20.61
C THR A 358 -11.24 3.05 -21.02
N ARG A 359 -11.46 4.18 -21.69
CA ARG A 359 -10.41 5.14 -22.05
C ARG A 359 -9.88 5.97 -20.88
N ASP A 360 -10.63 6.03 -19.78
CA ASP A 360 -10.23 6.72 -18.55
C ASP A 360 -9.34 5.84 -17.66
N ALA A 361 -9.05 4.60 -18.09
CA ALA A 361 -8.10 3.73 -17.43
C ALA A 361 -6.70 4.38 -17.36
N GLN A 362 -6.00 4.14 -16.26
CA GLN A 362 -4.69 4.71 -16.03
C GLN A 362 -3.62 3.93 -16.82
N MET A 363 -3.03 4.56 -17.83
CA MET A 363 -1.87 3.99 -18.51
C MET A 363 -0.63 4.02 -17.60
N ILE A 364 -0.13 2.84 -17.24
CA ILE A 364 1.11 2.63 -16.48
C ILE A 364 2.24 2.28 -17.45
N ASP A 365 3.28 3.12 -17.51
CA ASP A 365 4.50 2.89 -18.28
C ASP A 365 5.61 2.41 -17.35
N ALA A 366 5.76 1.08 -17.21
CA ALA A 366 6.70 0.43 -16.31
C ALA A 366 7.88 -0.22 -17.05
N LEU A 367 8.86 -0.72 -16.30
CA LEU A 367 10.02 -1.40 -16.88
C LEU A 367 9.61 -2.66 -17.65
N GLU A 368 8.70 -3.46 -17.08
CA GLU A 368 8.14 -4.68 -17.65
C GLU A 368 7.34 -4.44 -18.93
N GLY A 369 6.63 -3.31 -19.03
CA GLY A 369 5.70 -3.06 -20.13
C GLY A 369 4.78 -1.90 -19.86
N LYS A 370 3.93 -1.62 -20.86
CA LYS A 370 2.79 -0.72 -20.69
C LYS A 370 1.56 -1.55 -20.36
N LYS A 371 0.76 -1.09 -19.41
CA LYS A 371 -0.55 -1.67 -19.11
C LYS A 371 -1.54 -0.57 -18.82
N ASP A 372 -2.80 -0.78 -19.18
CA ASP A 372 -3.89 0.08 -18.78
C ASP A 372 -4.55 -0.51 -17.54
N ASP A 373 -4.65 0.32 -16.51
CA ASP A 373 -5.13 -0.06 -15.21
C ASP A 373 -6.54 0.54 -14.99
N PRO A 374 -7.60 -0.28 -15.03
CA PRO A 374 -8.96 0.22 -14.96
C PRO A 374 -9.35 0.69 -13.56
N PHE A 375 -8.60 0.31 -12.52
CA PHE A 375 -8.95 0.63 -11.14
C PHE A 375 -7.92 1.53 -10.48
N MET A 376 -8.38 2.69 -9.99
CA MET A 376 -7.57 3.67 -9.29
C MET A 376 -8.13 3.86 -7.89
N LEU A 377 -7.29 3.78 -6.86
CA LEU A 377 -7.66 4.16 -5.50
C LEU A 377 -6.67 5.20 -4.98
N HIS A 378 -7.18 6.40 -4.74
CA HIS A 378 -6.41 7.51 -4.18
C HIS A 378 -6.81 7.73 -2.72
N TYR A 379 -5.80 7.97 -1.90
CA TYR A 379 -5.95 8.17 -0.47
C TYR A 379 -5.34 9.52 -0.10
N ASN A 380 -6.11 10.35 0.61
CA ASN A 380 -5.71 11.69 1.02
C ASN A 380 -5.82 11.81 2.54
N PHE A 381 -4.76 12.35 3.16
CA PHE A 381 -4.64 12.50 4.61
C PHE A 381 -4.40 13.97 4.98
N PRO A 382 -5.44 14.80 4.93
CA PRO A 382 -5.31 16.22 5.20
C PRO A 382 -5.00 16.48 6.68
N PRO A 383 -4.26 17.56 7.01
CA PRO A 383 -3.76 17.78 8.36
C PRO A 383 -4.88 18.07 9.38
N TYR A 384 -6.04 18.57 8.92
CA TYR A 384 -7.20 18.76 9.79
C TYR A 384 -7.74 17.44 10.37
N SER A 385 -7.48 16.29 9.72
CA SER A 385 -7.94 14.98 10.19
C SER A 385 -7.31 14.54 11.52
N VAL A 386 -6.17 15.15 11.87
CA VAL A 386 -5.48 14.95 13.14
C VAL A 386 -5.50 16.21 14.02
N GLY A 387 -6.17 17.28 13.57
CA GLY A 387 -6.25 18.55 14.30
C GLY A 387 -4.99 19.42 14.22
N GLU A 388 -4.14 19.22 13.22
CA GLU A 388 -2.87 19.95 13.08
C GLU A 388 -2.89 20.91 11.88
N CYS A 389 -2.01 21.92 11.91
CA CYS A 389 -1.67 22.72 10.73
C CYS A 389 -0.55 22.02 9.96
N GLY A 390 -0.69 21.88 8.64
CA GLY A 390 0.30 21.18 7.82
C GLY A 390 0.36 21.67 6.39
N ARG A 391 1.36 21.20 5.65
CA ARG A 391 1.52 21.52 4.23
C ARG A 391 0.44 20.79 3.43
N ILE A 392 -0.38 21.56 2.70
CA ILE A 392 -1.29 21.02 1.67
C ILE A 392 -0.57 21.09 0.32
N GLY A 393 -0.57 19.99 -0.44
CA GLY A 393 0.10 19.93 -1.73
C GLY A 393 0.22 18.50 -2.29
N PHE A 394 1.45 18.08 -2.55
CA PHE A 394 1.71 16.75 -3.13
C PHE A 394 1.45 15.64 -2.12
N THR A 395 0.92 14.52 -2.63
CA THR A 395 0.71 13.29 -1.87
C THR A 395 2.03 12.79 -1.29
N SER A 396 2.04 12.54 0.01
CA SER A 396 3.18 12.02 0.76
C SER A 396 3.43 10.54 0.46
N ARG A 397 4.63 10.04 0.80
CA ARG A 397 4.94 8.60 0.74
C ARG A 397 3.91 7.77 1.51
N ARG A 398 3.45 8.25 2.66
CA ARG A 398 2.51 7.53 3.53
C ARG A 398 1.13 7.40 2.88
N GLU A 399 0.63 8.48 2.30
CA GLU A 399 -0.66 8.49 1.60
C GLU A 399 -0.65 7.53 0.40
N VAL A 400 0.42 7.53 -0.41
CA VAL A 400 0.57 6.56 -1.51
C VAL A 400 0.58 5.11 -0.97
N GLY A 401 1.31 4.85 0.12
CA GLY A 401 1.35 3.53 0.75
C GLY A 401 0.00 3.06 1.30
N HIS A 402 -0.72 3.92 1.99
CA HIS A 402 -2.06 3.60 2.52
C HIS A 402 -3.08 3.40 1.39
N GLY A 403 -3.03 4.23 0.35
CA GLY A 403 -3.86 4.05 -0.85
C GLY A 403 -3.59 2.71 -1.53
N ARG A 404 -2.32 2.33 -1.70
CA ARG A 404 -1.98 1.01 -2.25
C ARG A 404 -2.48 -0.14 -1.37
N LEU A 405 -2.31 -0.06 -0.05
CA LEU A 405 -2.83 -1.09 0.87
C LEU A 405 -4.35 -1.23 0.74
N ALA A 406 -5.08 -0.11 0.74
CA ALA A 406 -6.53 -0.13 0.59
C ALA A 406 -6.94 -0.72 -0.78
N ARG A 407 -6.17 -0.39 -1.84
CA ARG A 407 -6.37 -0.92 -3.18
C ARG A 407 -6.21 -2.43 -3.24
N ARG A 408 -5.13 -2.97 -2.66
CA ARG A 408 -4.90 -4.42 -2.53
C ARG A 408 -6.06 -5.12 -1.83
N GLY A 409 -6.61 -4.49 -0.79
CA GLY A 409 -7.78 -5.00 -0.07
C GLY A 409 -9.03 -5.15 -0.94
N ILE A 410 -9.21 -4.30 -1.95
CA ILE A 410 -10.40 -4.30 -2.83
C ILE A 410 -10.19 -5.11 -4.11
N ASN A 411 -8.97 -5.17 -4.65
CA ASN A 411 -8.69 -5.76 -5.97
C ASN A 411 -9.29 -7.16 -6.18
N ALA A 412 -9.23 -8.03 -5.17
CA ALA A 412 -9.70 -9.41 -5.24
C ALA A 412 -11.21 -9.57 -5.43
N VAL A 413 -12.02 -8.54 -5.14
CA VAL A 413 -13.48 -8.58 -5.26
C VAL A 413 -14.00 -7.75 -6.43
N LEU A 414 -13.12 -7.11 -7.21
CA LEU A 414 -13.53 -6.31 -8.36
C LEU A 414 -14.05 -7.23 -9.48
N PRO A 415 -15.08 -6.78 -10.22
CA PRO A 415 -15.49 -7.48 -11.44
C PRO A 415 -14.40 -7.39 -12.51
N SER A 416 -14.44 -8.31 -13.46
CA SER A 416 -13.58 -8.22 -14.64
C SER A 416 -13.99 -7.04 -15.54
N VAL A 417 -13.08 -6.57 -16.39
CA VAL A 417 -13.37 -5.53 -17.39
C VAL A 417 -14.35 -6.01 -18.47
N GLU A 418 -14.50 -7.33 -18.61
CA GLU A 418 -15.48 -7.94 -19.51
C GLU A 418 -16.88 -7.88 -18.91
N ASP A 419 -17.02 -8.19 -17.61
CA ASP A 419 -18.30 -8.19 -16.89
C ASP A 419 -18.79 -6.79 -16.53
N PHE A 420 -17.85 -5.88 -16.23
CA PHE A 420 -18.15 -4.50 -15.86
C PHE A 420 -17.17 -3.54 -16.55
N PRO A 421 -17.43 -3.17 -17.81
CA PRO A 421 -16.50 -2.41 -18.65
C PRO A 421 -16.46 -0.93 -18.27
N TYR A 422 -16.05 -0.61 -17.06
CA TYR A 422 -15.86 0.76 -16.59
C TYR A 422 -14.47 0.93 -16.02
N ALA A 423 -13.86 2.08 -16.28
CA ALA A 423 -12.78 2.55 -15.43
C ALA A 423 -13.39 3.01 -14.09
N MET A 424 -12.76 2.64 -12.99
CA MET A 424 -13.23 2.90 -11.64
C MET A 424 -12.19 3.71 -10.88
N ARG A 425 -12.58 4.90 -10.42
CA ARG A 425 -11.76 5.74 -9.56
C ARG A 425 -12.41 5.91 -8.20
N VAL A 426 -11.70 5.48 -7.16
CA VAL A 426 -12.08 5.68 -5.77
C VAL A 426 -11.16 6.72 -5.15
N VAL A 427 -11.73 7.64 -4.38
CA VAL A 427 -10.99 8.60 -3.56
C VAL A 427 -11.47 8.48 -2.12
N SER A 428 -10.55 8.22 -1.22
CA SER A 428 -10.79 8.27 0.22
C SER A 428 -10.20 9.54 0.81
N GLU A 429 -11.06 10.42 1.29
CA GLU A 429 -10.71 11.63 2.06
C GLU A 429 -10.85 11.32 3.55
N ILE A 430 -9.73 11.31 4.27
CA ILE A 430 -9.76 11.08 5.72
C ILE A 430 -10.16 12.37 6.43
N THR A 431 -11.26 12.32 7.17
CA THR A 431 -11.81 13.48 7.89
C THR A 431 -11.48 13.47 9.37
N GLU A 432 -11.29 12.28 9.96
CA GLU A 432 -10.80 12.10 11.34
C GLU A 432 -9.86 10.90 11.40
N SER A 433 -8.81 10.97 12.23
CA SER A 433 -7.87 9.87 12.41
C SER A 433 -7.37 9.72 13.85
N ASN A 434 -7.91 8.73 14.55
CA ASN A 434 -7.34 8.16 15.78
C ASN A 434 -7.19 6.63 15.70
N GLY A 435 -6.56 6.14 14.66
CA GLY A 435 -6.39 4.72 14.39
C GLY A 435 -6.11 4.49 12.92
N SER A 436 -6.34 3.27 12.43
CA SER A 436 -6.08 2.95 11.02
C SER A 436 -7.14 3.51 10.08
N SER A 437 -6.84 4.68 9.53
CA SER A 437 -7.58 5.30 8.44
C SER A 437 -7.43 4.54 7.12
N SER A 438 -6.35 3.80 6.90
CA SER A 438 -6.23 2.91 5.73
C SER A 438 -7.28 1.80 5.71
N MET A 439 -7.63 1.23 6.86
CA MET A 439 -8.69 0.22 6.97
C MET A 439 -10.08 0.85 6.88
N ALA A 440 -10.27 2.07 7.38
CA ALA A 440 -11.49 2.84 7.13
C ALA A 440 -11.69 3.11 5.62
N SER A 441 -10.61 3.38 4.88
CA SER A 441 -10.67 3.51 3.42
C SER A 441 -11.07 2.22 2.72
N VAL A 442 -10.62 1.03 3.16
CA VAL A 442 -11.09 -0.25 2.62
C VAL A 442 -12.60 -0.39 2.80
N CYS A 443 -13.10 -0.24 4.03
CA CYS A 443 -14.52 -0.35 4.33
C CYS A 443 -15.34 0.67 3.52
N GLY A 444 -14.92 1.94 3.53
CA GLY A 444 -15.58 3.00 2.78
C GLY A 444 -15.54 2.79 1.27
N SER A 445 -14.44 2.24 0.73
CA SER A 445 -14.34 1.91 -0.71
C SER A 445 -15.28 0.79 -1.11
N SER A 446 -15.38 -0.27 -0.30
CA SER A 446 -16.34 -1.35 -0.53
C SER A 446 -17.78 -0.80 -0.58
N LEU A 447 -18.16 0.05 0.39
CA LEU A 447 -19.46 0.69 0.44
C LEU A 447 -19.72 1.63 -0.75
N ALA A 448 -18.76 2.49 -1.09
CA ALA A 448 -18.93 3.48 -2.16
C ALA A 448 -18.99 2.83 -3.55
N LEU A 449 -18.26 1.73 -3.78
CA LEU A 449 -18.34 0.96 -5.02
C LEU A 449 -19.70 0.23 -5.12
N MET A 450 -20.18 -0.38 -4.04
CA MET A 450 -21.51 -0.98 -4.01
C MET A 450 -22.62 0.05 -4.23
N ASP A 451 -22.50 1.24 -3.60
CA ASP A 451 -23.41 2.37 -3.80
C ASP A 451 -23.39 2.90 -5.24
N ALA A 452 -22.24 2.81 -5.93
CA ALA A 452 -22.10 3.16 -7.34
C ALA A 452 -22.69 2.13 -8.32
N GLY A 453 -23.21 1.00 -7.81
CA GLY A 453 -23.71 -0.10 -8.65
C GLY A 453 -22.60 -0.97 -9.24
N VAL A 454 -21.39 -0.95 -8.67
CA VAL A 454 -20.32 -1.87 -9.08
C VAL A 454 -20.64 -3.26 -8.52
N PRO A 455 -20.69 -4.31 -9.36
CA PRO A 455 -21.00 -5.67 -8.94
C PRO A 455 -19.78 -6.34 -8.29
N LEU A 456 -19.44 -5.90 -7.07
CA LEU A 456 -18.38 -6.54 -6.29
C LEU A 456 -18.75 -8.00 -5.98
N LYS A 457 -17.76 -8.91 -6.02
CA LYS A 457 -17.93 -10.32 -5.65
C LYS A 457 -18.47 -10.47 -4.21
N ALA A 458 -17.96 -9.67 -3.28
CA ALA A 458 -18.40 -9.59 -1.89
C ALA A 458 -17.98 -8.26 -1.25
N PRO A 459 -18.65 -7.81 -0.17
CA PRO A 459 -18.18 -6.70 0.66
C PRO A 459 -16.84 -7.02 1.33
N VAL A 460 -15.98 -6.00 1.48
CA VAL A 460 -14.65 -6.12 2.11
C VAL A 460 -14.56 -5.18 3.29
N ALA A 461 -14.12 -5.70 4.44
CA ALA A 461 -13.79 -4.90 5.61
C ALA A 461 -12.30 -5.01 5.96
N GLY A 462 -11.80 -3.98 6.63
CA GLY A 462 -10.45 -3.92 7.14
C GLY A 462 -10.40 -3.65 8.64
N ILE A 463 -9.43 -4.26 9.33
CA ILE A 463 -9.16 -4.03 10.74
C ILE A 463 -7.66 -3.79 10.97
N ALA A 464 -7.35 -2.93 11.92
CA ALA A 464 -5.98 -2.77 12.40
C ALA A 464 -5.84 -3.35 13.80
N MET A 465 -4.74 -4.05 13.98
CA MET A 465 -4.44 -4.85 15.13
C MET A 465 -3.06 -4.45 15.64
N GLY A 466 -2.82 -4.62 16.94
CA GLY A 466 -1.51 -4.39 17.52
C GLY A 466 -1.13 -5.43 18.55
N LEU A 467 0.13 -5.40 18.96
CA LEU A 467 0.66 -6.24 20.01
C LEU A 467 1.49 -5.41 20.95
N VAL A 468 1.33 -5.65 22.24
CA VAL A 468 2.28 -5.24 23.28
C VAL A 468 2.88 -6.50 23.87
N LYS A 469 4.21 -6.56 23.98
CA LYS A 469 4.95 -7.66 24.57
C LYS A 469 5.99 -7.14 25.55
N GLU A 470 5.94 -7.65 26.77
CA GLU A 470 6.91 -7.45 27.83
C GLU A 470 7.47 -8.81 28.27
N ASP A 471 8.49 -8.81 29.13
CA ASP A 471 9.01 -10.07 29.71
C ASP A 471 7.94 -10.83 30.53
N GLU A 472 6.97 -10.09 31.06
CA GLU A 472 5.87 -10.59 31.90
C GLU A 472 4.71 -11.22 31.08
N GLY A 473 4.64 -10.96 29.77
CA GLY A 473 3.57 -11.47 28.91
C GLY A 473 3.31 -10.62 27.66
N TYR A 474 2.23 -10.92 26.94
CA TYR A 474 1.81 -10.16 25.77
C TYR A 474 0.29 -9.94 25.72
N ALA A 475 -0.14 -8.95 24.95
CA ALA A 475 -1.55 -8.69 24.67
C ALA A 475 -1.76 -8.29 23.20
N VAL A 476 -2.71 -8.95 22.53
CA VAL A 476 -3.16 -8.61 21.17
C VAL A 476 -4.31 -7.62 21.26
N LEU A 477 -4.21 -6.49 20.58
CA LEU A 477 -5.15 -5.38 20.61
C LEU A 477 -5.95 -5.30 19.30
N THR A 478 -7.27 -5.35 19.38
CA THR A 478 -8.19 -5.11 18.25
C THR A 478 -8.49 -3.63 18.09
N ASP A 479 -8.52 -3.16 16.85
CA ASP A 479 -8.88 -1.79 16.46
C ASP A 479 -8.05 -0.76 17.25
N ILE A 480 -6.74 -0.79 17.00
CA ILE A 480 -5.77 0.03 17.72
C ILE A 480 -5.96 1.53 17.47
N LEU A 481 -5.75 2.31 18.53
CA LEU A 481 -5.67 3.77 18.49
C LEU A 481 -4.31 4.23 17.97
N GLY A 482 -4.18 5.51 17.62
CA GLY A 482 -2.89 6.09 17.22
C GLY A 482 -1.82 5.99 18.32
N ASP A 483 -2.23 6.19 19.58
CA ASP A 483 -1.35 6.05 20.74
C ASP A 483 -0.86 4.60 20.91
N GLU A 484 -1.73 3.62 20.68
CA GLU A 484 -1.41 2.19 20.82
C GLU A 484 -0.51 1.68 19.69
N ASP A 485 -0.63 2.21 18.47
CA ASP A 485 0.32 1.96 17.38
C ASP A 485 1.71 2.52 17.74
N HIS A 486 1.77 3.77 18.20
CA HIS A 486 3.03 4.41 18.55
C HIS A 486 3.78 3.68 19.66
N LEU A 487 3.04 3.13 20.64
CA LEU A 487 3.60 2.48 21.82
C LEU A 487 3.70 0.95 21.71
N GLY A 488 3.04 0.35 20.72
CA GLY A 488 3.02 -1.09 20.46
C GLY A 488 4.27 -1.61 19.76
N ASP A 489 4.46 -2.93 19.85
CA ASP A 489 5.63 -3.64 19.30
C ASP A 489 5.36 -4.25 17.92
N MET A 490 4.10 -4.48 17.59
CA MET A 490 3.68 -4.88 16.26
C MET A 490 2.40 -4.12 15.92
N ASP A 491 2.32 -3.67 14.68
CA ASP A 491 1.10 -3.13 14.10
C ASP A 491 0.83 -3.83 12.77
N PHE A 492 -0.33 -4.49 12.68
CA PHE A 492 -0.73 -5.15 11.45
C PHE A 492 -2.16 -4.83 11.05
N LYS A 493 -2.42 -4.94 9.76
CA LYS A 493 -3.67 -4.59 9.12
C LYS A 493 -4.11 -5.76 8.27
N VAL A 494 -5.36 -6.16 8.45
CA VAL A 494 -5.97 -7.28 7.72
C VAL A 494 -7.22 -6.75 7.04
N ALA A 495 -7.29 -6.96 5.73
CA ALA A 495 -8.49 -6.72 4.94
C ALA A 495 -8.96 -8.02 4.30
N GLY A 496 -10.27 -8.17 4.15
CA GLY A 496 -10.84 -9.37 3.57
C GLY A 496 -12.36 -9.39 3.54
N THR A 497 -12.89 -10.44 2.96
CA THR A 497 -14.32 -10.76 2.92
C THR A 497 -14.65 -11.76 4.04
N ALA A 498 -15.88 -12.28 4.02
CA ALA A 498 -16.25 -13.42 4.84
C ALA A 498 -15.55 -14.73 4.45
N ALA A 499 -15.06 -14.84 3.20
CA ALA A 499 -14.43 -16.05 2.68
C ALA A 499 -12.93 -16.12 2.97
N GLY A 500 -12.26 -14.97 3.13
CA GLY A 500 -10.83 -14.94 3.43
C GLY A 500 -10.21 -13.55 3.34
N ILE A 501 -8.89 -13.52 3.46
CA ILE A 501 -8.05 -12.32 3.43
C ILE A 501 -7.79 -11.90 1.99
N THR A 502 -7.92 -10.61 1.74
CA THR A 502 -7.58 -9.97 0.45
C THR A 502 -6.29 -9.15 0.55
N ALA A 503 -5.94 -8.64 1.73
CA ALA A 503 -4.64 -8.01 1.97
C ALA A 503 -4.20 -8.16 3.44
N LEU A 504 -2.90 -8.36 3.64
CA LEU A 504 -2.25 -8.40 4.94
C LEU A 504 -1.01 -7.50 4.91
N GLN A 505 -0.90 -6.60 5.88
CA GLN A 505 0.29 -5.78 6.09
C GLN A 505 0.71 -5.89 7.54
N MET A 506 1.96 -6.30 7.81
CA MET A 506 2.50 -6.40 9.17
C MET A 506 3.79 -5.58 9.28
N ASP A 507 3.92 -4.84 10.37
CA ASP A 507 5.15 -4.15 10.78
C ASP A 507 5.49 -4.60 12.20
N ILE A 508 6.67 -5.21 12.36
CA ILE A 508 7.16 -5.75 13.62
C ILE A 508 8.39 -4.95 14.04
N LYS A 509 8.33 -4.37 15.25
CA LYS A 509 9.35 -3.46 15.80
C LYS A 509 10.29 -4.18 16.78
N ILE A 510 9.99 -5.41 17.17
CA ILE A 510 10.75 -6.20 18.14
C ILE A 510 11.04 -7.61 17.62
N GLU A 511 12.01 -8.29 18.23
CA GLU A 511 12.22 -9.71 18.03
C GLU A 511 11.31 -10.57 18.93
N GLY A 512 11.19 -11.85 18.60
CA GLY A 512 10.52 -12.84 19.46
C GLY A 512 8.99 -12.87 19.36
N ILE A 513 8.42 -12.47 18.23
CA ILE A 513 7.03 -12.78 17.87
C ILE A 513 6.99 -14.19 17.28
N THR A 514 6.31 -15.09 17.97
CA THR A 514 6.19 -16.50 17.60
C THR A 514 5.04 -16.73 16.62
N GLU A 515 5.06 -17.87 15.93
CA GLU A 515 3.95 -18.35 15.10
C GLU A 515 2.62 -18.36 15.86
N GLU A 516 2.62 -18.90 17.08
CA GLU A 516 1.45 -18.95 17.96
C GLU A 516 0.86 -17.56 18.24
N ILE A 517 1.70 -16.54 18.46
CA ILE A 517 1.22 -15.16 18.67
C ILE A 517 0.59 -14.63 17.38
N MET A 518 1.15 -14.93 16.21
CA MET A 518 0.60 -14.50 14.92
C MET A 518 -0.74 -15.18 14.63
N GLU A 519 -0.87 -16.47 14.92
CA GLU A 519 -2.11 -17.25 14.76
C GLU A 519 -3.24 -16.65 15.61
N ILE A 520 -3.01 -16.45 16.90
CA ILE A 520 -3.97 -15.80 17.81
C ILE A 520 -4.36 -14.41 17.30
N ALA A 521 -3.39 -13.66 16.79
CA ALA A 521 -3.62 -12.32 16.30
C ALA A 521 -4.48 -12.30 15.03
N LEU A 522 -4.26 -13.23 14.10
CA LEU A 522 -5.05 -13.38 12.88
C LEU A 522 -6.47 -13.88 13.18
N GLU A 523 -6.64 -14.81 14.11
CA GLU A 523 -7.97 -15.28 14.55
C GLU A 523 -8.78 -14.12 15.16
N GLN A 524 -8.17 -13.35 16.07
CA GLN A 524 -8.81 -12.17 16.65
C GLN A 524 -9.13 -11.09 15.59
N ALA A 525 -8.28 -10.96 14.57
CA ALA A 525 -8.53 -10.06 13.44
C ALA A 525 -9.70 -10.53 12.57
N MET A 526 -9.83 -11.84 12.34
CA MET A 526 -10.94 -12.44 11.60
C MET A 526 -12.28 -12.15 12.30
N GLU A 527 -12.37 -12.38 13.61
CA GLU A 527 -13.56 -12.07 14.41
C GLU A 527 -13.96 -10.59 14.28
N ALA A 528 -12.98 -9.70 14.38
CA ALA A 528 -13.20 -8.26 14.25
C ALA A 528 -13.62 -7.85 12.83
N ARG A 529 -13.03 -8.47 11.80
CA ARG A 529 -13.39 -8.28 10.39
C ARG A 529 -14.85 -8.66 10.14
N MET A 530 -15.28 -9.82 10.66
CA MET A 530 -16.67 -10.28 10.53
C MET A 530 -17.65 -9.31 11.20
N TYR A 531 -17.33 -8.84 12.41
CA TYR A 531 -18.15 -7.84 13.10
C TYR A 531 -18.30 -6.54 12.29
N ILE A 532 -17.22 -6.04 11.67
CA ILE A 532 -17.27 -4.84 10.83
C ILE A 532 -18.12 -5.07 9.57
N LEU A 533 -17.96 -6.23 8.92
CA LEU A 533 -18.78 -6.62 7.77
C LEU A 533 -20.27 -6.63 8.14
N ASP A 534 -20.63 -7.19 9.29
CA ASP A 534 -22.01 -7.23 9.77
C ASP A 534 -22.58 -5.82 9.97
N GLU A 535 -21.81 -4.89 10.53
CA GLU A 535 -22.25 -3.49 10.67
C GLU A 535 -22.42 -2.79 9.30
N MET A 536 -21.53 -3.06 8.34
CA MET A 536 -21.65 -2.53 6.97
C MET A 536 -22.88 -3.08 6.25
N ASN A 537 -23.11 -4.39 6.35
CA ASN A 537 -24.20 -5.10 5.67
C ASN A 537 -25.59 -4.67 6.15
N LYS A 538 -25.71 -4.08 7.34
CA LYS A 538 -26.97 -3.47 7.81
C LYS A 538 -27.40 -2.27 6.96
N VAL A 539 -26.46 -1.62 6.27
CA VAL A 539 -26.72 -0.44 5.42
C VAL A 539 -26.81 -0.85 3.95
N ILE A 540 -25.81 -1.57 3.45
CA ILE A 540 -25.79 -2.11 2.08
C ILE A 540 -25.03 -3.44 2.06
N ALA A 541 -25.74 -4.54 1.77
CA ALA A 541 -25.17 -5.89 1.79
C ALA A 541 -24.67 -6.37 0.42
N ALA A 542 -25.13 -5.72 -0.65
CA ALA A 542 -24.75 -6.00 -2.04
C ALA A 542 -24.77 -4.70 -2.85
N GLY A 543 -24.06 -4.68 -3.98
CA GLY A 543 -24.11 -3.55 -4.92
C GLY A 543 -25.53 -3.24 -5.38
N ARG A 544 -25.80 -1.97 -5.70
CA ARG A 544 -27.06 -1.58 -6.34
C ARG A 544 -27.20 -2.28 -7.69
N ASP A 545 -28.44 -2.60 -8.07
CA ASP A 545 -28.74 -3.32 -9.31
C ASP A 545 -28.37 -2.51 -10.57
N GLU A 546 -28.40 -1.18 -10.46
CA GLU A 546 -28.07 -0.25 -11.53
C GLU A 546 -26.99 0.74 -11.08
N VAL A 547 -26.14 1.15 -12.02
CA VAL A 547 -25.23 2.29 -11.80
C VAL A 547 -26.04 3.57 -11.58
N ALA A 548 -25.50 4.49 -10.78
CA ALA A 548 -26.16 5.75 -10.47
C ALA A 548 -26.58 6.54 -11.72
N GLU A 549 -27.64 7.33 -11.61
CA GLU A 549 -28.15 8.16 -12.73
C GLU A 549 -27.11 9.17 -13.25
N SER A 550 -26.20 9.62 -12.39
CA SER A 550 -25.09 10.51 -12.75
C SER A 550 -23.92 9.79 -13.44
N ALA A 551 -23.88 8.46 -13.40
CA ALA A 551 -22.82 7.67 -14.01
C ALA A 551 -23.05 7.51 -15.52
N PRO A 552 -21.98 7.42 -16.32
CA PRO A 552 -22.10 7.17 -17.75
C PRO A 552 -22.85 5.85 -17.99
N ARG A 553 -23.88 5.90 -18.83
CA ARG A 553 -24.60 4.71 -19.29
C ARG A 553 -23.74 4.01 -20.33
N MET A 554 -23.72 2.69 -20.29
CA MET A 554 -22.92 1.86 -21.19
C MET A 554 -23.84 0.90 -21.95
N GLY A 555 -23.62 0.83 -23.26
CA GLY A 555 -24.21 -0.14 -24.15
C GLY A 555 -23.11 -0.92 -24.87
N MET A 556 -23.36 -2.22 -25.07
CA MET A 556 -22.44 -3.10 -25.76
C MET A 556 -23.16 -3.75 -26.93
N MET A 557 -22.50 -3.79 -28.09
CA MET A 557 -22.98 -4.51 -29.27
C MET A 557 -21.82 -5.21 -29.97
N GLN A 558 -22.12 -6.30 -30.64
CA GLN A 558 -21.16 -7.03 -31.45
C GLN A 558 -21.39 -6.70 -32.93
N ILE A 559 -20.32 -6.31 -33.62
CA ILE A 559 -20.34 -6.12 -35.07
C ILE A 559 -19.43 -7.14 -35.76
N ASP A 560 -19.64 -7.32 -37.06
CA ASP A 560 -18.73 -8.12 -37.88
C ASP A 560 -17.34 -7.43 -37.92
N PRO A 561 -16.24 -8.16 -37.61
CA PRO A 561 -14.89 -7.63 -37.70
C PRO A 561 -14.55 -6.96 -39.05
N ASP A 562 -15.14 -7.43 -40.16
CA ASP A 562 -14.92 -6.84 -41.48
C ASP A 562 -15.52 -5.43 -41.60
N LYS A 563 -16.55 -5.11 -40.79
CA LYS A 563 -17.27 -3.82 -40.79
C LYS A 563 -16.70 -2.80 -39.81
N ILE A 564 -15.71 -3.17 -38.99
CA ILE A 564 -15.00 -2.24 -38.09
C ILE A 564 -14.48 -1.01 -38.86
N ARG A 565 -13.98 -1.23 -40.08
CA ARG A 565 -13.44 -0.16 -40.93
C ARG A 565 -14.48 0.88 -41.34
N ASP A 566 -15.74 0.47 -41.48
CA ASP A 566 -16.82 1.34 -41.89
C ASP A 566 -17.26 2.24 -40.72
N VAL A 567 -17.30 1.68 -39.51
CA VAL A 567 -17.61 2.44 -38.28
C VAL A 567 -16.48 3.41 -37.92
N ILE A 568 -15.21 3.00 -38.03
CA ILE A 568 -14.06 3.89 -37.79
C ILE A 568 -13.99 4.98 -38.88
N GLY A 569 -14.20 4.58 -40.14
CA GLY A 569 -14.04 5.44 -41.30
C GLY A 569 -12.59 5.83 -41.58
N LYS A 570 -12.37 6.55 -42.69
CA LYS A 570 -11.02 6.95 -43.12
C LYS A 570 -10.37 7.87 -42.09
N GLY A 571 -9.31 7.38 -41.43
CA GLY A 571 -8.56 8.14 -40.42
C GLY A 571 -9.31 8.40 -39.11
N GLY A 572 -10.37 7.63 -38.84
CA GLY A 572 -11.21 7.82 -37.64
C GLY A 572 -12.25 8.93 -37.77
N ALA A 573 -12.55 9.40 -38.99
CA ALA A 573 -13.47 10.50 -39.20
C ALA A 573 -14.92 10.14 -38.81
N THR A 574 -15.39 8.94 -39.17
CA THR A 574 -16.77 8.51 -38.91
C THR A 574 -17.00 8.33 -37.41
N ILE A 575 -16.13 7.58 -36.73
CA ILE A 575 -16.25 7.36 -35.27
C ILE A 575 -16.18 8.66 -34.47
N ARG A 576 -15.36 9.64 -34.90
CA ARG A 576 -15.35 10.97 -34.27
C ARG A 576 -16.67 11.72 -34.48
N SER A 577 -17.23 11.68 -35.69
CA SER A 577 -18.54 12.29 -35.97
C SER A 577 -19.63 11.67 -35.09
N LEU A 578 -19.66 10.34 -34.96
CA LEU A 578 -20.61 9.64 -34.09
C LEU A 578 -20.46 10.03 -32.62
N CYS A 579 -19.22 10.10 -32.12
CA CYS A 579 -18.96 10.54 -30.76
C CYS A 579 -19.44 11.99 -30.54
N ASP A 580 -19.14 12.91 -31.46
CA ASP A 580 -19.48 14.33 -31.36
C ASP A 580 -21.00 14.57 -31.51
N GLU A 581 -21.67 13.88 -32.44
CA GLU A 581 -23.11 14.03 -32.72
C GLU A 581 -23.99 13.49 -31.59
N HIS A 582 -23.56 12.39 -30.94
CA HIS A 582 -24.32 11.71 -29.91
C HIS A 582 -23.77 11.93 -28.49
N ASN A 583 -22.82 12.85 -28.31
CA ASN A 583 -22.13 13.10 -27.04
C ASN A 583 -21.71 11.78 -26.35
N SER A 584 -21.11 10.89 -27.12
CA SER A 584 -20.79 9.52 -26.70
C SER A 584 -19.31 9.22 -26.85
N THR A 585 -18.83 8.24 -26.11
CA THR A 585 -17.51 7.63 -26.30
C THR A 585 -17.70 6.24 -26.86
N ILE A 586 -17.21 6.00 -28.07
CA ILE A 586 -17.27 4.71 -28.73
C ILE A 586 -15.87 4.09 -28.73
N ASP A 587 -15.76 2.87 -28.19
CA ASP A 587 -14.56 2.05 -28.18
C ASP A 587 -14.83 0.74 -28.93
N ILE A 588 -13.91 0.36 -29.83
CA ILE A 588 -14.09 -0.81 -30.70
C ILE A 588 -12.84 -1.67 -30.60
N THR A 589 -13.01 -2.94 -30.25
CA THR A 589 -11.94 -3.94 -30.20
C THR A 589 -11.80 -4.67 -31.54
N ASP A 590 -10.63 -5.28 -31.77
CA ASP A 590 -10.31 -5.94 -33.04
C ASP A 590 -11.18 -7.17 -33.36
N ASP A 591 -11.85 -7.73 -32.35
CA ASP A 591 -12.81 -8.82 -32.45
C ASP A 591 -14.25 -8.34 -32.75
N GLY A 592 -14.46 -7.03 -32.87
CA GLY A 592 -15.75 -6.43 -33.25
C GLY A 592 -16.67 -6.11 -32.06
N ALA A 593 -16.21 -6.20 -30.82
CA ALA A 593 -16.99 -5.69 -29.69
C ALA A 593 -16.96 -4.15 -29.68
N VAL A 594 -18.15 -3.54 -29.63
CA VAL A 594 -18.33 -2.08 -29.59
C VAL A 594 -18.92 -1.71 -28.24
N LYS A 595 -18.19 -0.87 -27.50
CA LYS A 595 -18.61 -0.31 -26.21
C LYS A 595 -18.93 1.16 -26.40
N ILE A 596 -20.15 1.55 -26.08
CA ILE A 596 -20.65 2.92 -26.24
C ILE A 596 -21.00 3.47 -24.86
N TYR A 597 -20.46 4.63 -24.52
CA TYR A 597 -20.74 5.34 -23.27
C TYR A 597 -21.39 6.68 -23.56
N SER A 598 -22.41 7.08 -22.82
CA SER A 598 -23.02 8.42 -22.88
C SER A 598 -23.47 8.89 -21.50
N GLU A 599 -23.83 10.16 -21.37
CA GLU A 599 -24.36 10.72 -20.13
C GLU A 599 -25.80 10.25 -19.83
N ASP A 600 -26.57 9.90 -20.86
CA ASP A 600 -27.98 9.53 -20.75
C ASP A 600 -28.38 8.42 -21.74
N ASN A 601 -29.49 7.72 -21.44
CA ASN A 601 -29.97 6.59 -22.23
C ASN A 601 -30.45 6.97 -23.65
N ASP A 602 -30.95 8.18 -23.87
CA ASP A 602 -31.44 8.60 -25.19
C ASP A 602 -30.25 8.78 -26.14
N SER A 603 -29.19 9.44 -25.67
CA SER A 603 -27.92 9.59 -26.36
C SER A 603 -27.24 8.24 -26.62
N LEU A 604 -27.31 7.31 -25.65
CA LEU A 604 -26.78 5.95 -25.82
C LEU A 604 -27.49 5.21 -26.95
N GLN A 605 -28.82 5.20 -26.92
CA GLN A 605 -29.62 4.49 -27.92
C GLN A 605 -29.42 5.10 -29.31
N ALA A 606 -29.36 6.43 -29.42
CA ALA A 606 -29.07 7.10 -30.69
C ALA A 606 -27.71 6.70 -31.29
N ALA A 607 -26.68 6.59 -30.44
CA ALA A 607 -25.36 6.13 -30.88
C ALA A 607 -25.36 4.65 -31.29
N ILE A 608 -26.06 3.77 -30.56
CA ILE A 608 -26.23 2.36 -30.92
C ILE A 608 -26.94 2.23 -32.27
N ASP A 609 -28.03 2.98 -32.48
CA ASP A 609 -28.80 2.96 -33.71
C ASP A 609 -27.98 3.45 -34.90
N ALA A 610 -27.16 4.49 -34.70
CA ALA A 610 -26.26 5.02 -35.73
C ALA A 610 -25.16 4.03 -36.11
N VAL A 611 -24.53 3.36 -35.13
CA VAL A 611 -23.55 2.29 -35.40
C VAL A 611 -24.23 1.12 -36.12
N THR A 612 -25.42 0.71 -35.65
CA THR A 612 -26.21 -0.36 -36.26
C THR A 612 -26.55 -0.05 -37.72
N ALA A 613 -26.94 1.20 -38.02
CA ALA A 613 -27.25 1.63 -39.38
C ALA A 613 -26.05 1.57 -40.32
N ILE A 614 -24.84 1.83 -39.82
CA ILE A 614 -23.60 1.72 -40.61
C ILE A 614 -23.28 0.26 -40.94
N VAL A 615 -23.47 -0.64 -39.97
CA VAL A 615 -23.13 -2.06 -40.13
C VAL A 615 -24.26 -2.90 -40.70
N ALA A 616 -25.45 -2.34 -40.90
CA ALA A 616 -26.59 -3.05 -41.45
C ALA A 616 -26.32 -3.49 -42.90
N ASP A 617 -26.59 -4.76 -43.20
CA ASP A 617 -26.63 -5.24 -44.59
C ASP A 617 -27.97 -4.85 -45.24
N PRO A 618 -27.98 -4.51 -46.55
CA PRO A 618 -29.22 -4.31 -47.27
C PRO A 618 -30.03 -5.60 -47.33
N GLU A 619 -31.19 -5.64 -46.68
CA GLU A 619 -32.10 -6.78 -46.67
C GLU A 619 -33.12 -6.68 -47.81
N PRO A 620 -33.34 -7.75 -48.59
CA PRO A 620 -34.35 -7.76 -49.64
C PRO A 620 -35.76 -7.51 -49.08
N GLY A 621 -36.38 -6.40 -49.51
CA GLY A 621 -37.75 -6.03 -49.12
C GLY A 621 -37.83 -4.90 -48.09
N THR A 622 -36.70 -4.51 -47.49
CA THR A 622 -36.62 -3.37 -46.57
C THR A 622 -36.55 -2.05 -47.37
N ILE A 623 -37.31 -1.04 -46.93
CA ILE A 623 -37.34 0.29 -47.57
C ILE A 623 -36.28 1.16 -46.88
N TYR A 624 -35.31 1.65 -47.66
CA TYR A 624 -34.25 2.54 -47.18
C TYR A 624 -34.43 3.94 -47.75
N GLU A 625 -34.17 4.95 -46.92
CA GLU A 625 -34.15 6.35 -47.33
C GLU A 625 -32.70 6.76 -47.63
N GLY A 626 -32.44 7.29 -48.83
CA GLY A 626 -31.09 7.62 -49.28
C GLY A 626 -31.06 8.89 -50.12
N LYS A 627 -29.92 9.60 -50.06
CA LYS A 627 -29.74 10.88 -50.75
C LYS A 627 -29.17 10.63 -52.13
N VAL A 628 -29.93 10.98 -53.17
CA VAL A 628 -29.48 10.92 -54.57
C VAL A 628 -28.13 11.63 -54.75
N VAL A 629 -27.08 10.85 -54.97
CA VAL A 629 -25.70 11.32 -55.13
C VAL A 629 -25.44 11.75 -56.57
N ARG A 630 -26.09 11.08 -57.54
CA ARG A 630 -25.90 11.34 -58.96
C ARG A 630 -27.09 10.86 -59.78
N ILE A 631 -27.56 11.70 -60.70
CA ILE A 631 -28.57 11.31 -61.70
C ILE A 631 -27.87 11.06 -63.04
N VAL A 632 -28.24 9.97 -63.70
CA VAL A 632 -27.82 9.61 -65.06
C VAL A 632 -29.05 9.24 -65.89
N ASP A 633 -28.90 9.16 -67.20
CA ASP A 633 -30.04 8.98 -68.13
C ASP A 633 -30.86 7.70 -67.86
N PHE A 634 -30.27 6.68 -67.22
CA PHE A 634 -30.95 5.42 -66.90
C PHE A 634 -31.36 5.29 -65.42
N GLY A 635 -31.13 6.29 -64.58
CA GLY A 635 -31.56 6.25 -63.19
C GLY A 635 -30.83 7.18 -62.24
N ALA A 636 -31.11 7.00 -60.94
CA ALA A 636 -30.45 7.70 -59.85
C ALA A 636 -29.53 6.73 -59.11
N PHE A 637 -28.30 7.17 -58.84
CA PHE A 637 -27.45 6.58 -57.81
C PHE A 637 -27.84 7.24 -56.49
N VAL A 638 -28.41 6.43 -55.61
CA VAL A 638 -28.89 6.79 -54.28
C VAL A 638 -27.85 6.40 -53.25
#